data_AF-A0A7V9QLN8-F1
#
_entry.id   AF-A0A7V9QLN8-F1
#
_cell.length_a   1.000
_cell.length_b   1.000
_cell.length_c   1.000
_cell.angle_alpha   90.00
_cell.angle_beta   90.00
_cell.angle_gamma   90.00
#
_symmetry.space_group_name_H-M   'P 1'
#
loop_
_entity.id
_entity.type
_entity.pdbx_description
1 polymer ?
#
loop_
_entity_poly.entity_id
_entity_poly.type
_entity_poly.pdbx_seq_one_letter_code
_entity_poly.pdbx_strand_id
1 'polypeptide(L)'
;MSLQRVLLPRLSLALTISLAALAVASCGGSSDSTGPPARVAVASVQLSTPSSTVNIGQTVQLAATTKDANGAVLTGRPVTWASSSTPIATVSATGLVTGVAAGPVTIFATSENQSASIPLTVIVAPVNAVVVTPPTSSLTVSQTVQLTAATTDAAGHTLTGRAIVWNSATPSVATVSTTGLVTAVAIGTSSVTATSEGKADTTVISVIACFSLVLDLGEVHVLTTAEKASMCLTTGNSGSEYVLIPFNNSTVASSTTPVHLTATNTSAVLAAFSSRATSGATAFGQARGEVGIRSLEPGFRTRERSDLNSRIAQAHGPLSAPLRGPLGPFLTGVAASPTVGSIIQINVNLAGNSCSSAKVLHPAKVIAVLPHTIVLVDTLSPAGGYTGAELIAFGQAFDTLGFALDTLNFGAPSDVDANGRIAILFTPGVNAIPGPPGSFVGGLQATRDLLPVSTCVGSNEGEMFYMPVPDRSSTINGNYTNKAALSNIVLSTLVHEFQHLINAGRRIYVNGATSLEEVWLNEGLSHIAEELIYYRISGNTRNSNIGISTLQSSQAQLDAANTYIVQNFLRLKSYMVSPEINSPYSQVDGLEMRGAIWQLLRYSADRKGGTERSAWYPLVNTAATGQTNFNAVFGSITSLAHDWSIAQVADDAGLVVAARYTNPSWNFRSLMPPLNGGAFPLLTHSLVSPVDVSLSGGGSAYVRFRLAANTISTLTASSSSAAVPASVDMTLVRTQ
;
A
#
# COMPACT_ATOMS: atom_id res chain seq x y z
N MET A 1 -7.86 28.07 43.52
CA MET A 1 -7.83 26.99 44.54
C MET A 1 -7.01 25.86 43.95
N SER A 2 -6.08 25.19 44.64
CA SER A 2 -5.46 25.42 45.96
C SER A 2 -4.10 24.69 45.97
N LEU A 3 -2.98 25.39 46.26
CA LEU A 3 -2.30 25.47 47.57
C LEU A 3 -1.52 24.20 48.02
N GLN A 4 -0.20 24.42 48.18
CA GLN A 4 0.70 23.92 49.26
C GLN A 4 1.16 22.45 49.37
N ARG A 5 2.48 22.30 49.11
CA ARG A 5 3.57 21.97 50.08
C ARG A 5 3.54 20.68 50.94
N VAL A 6 4.67 19.96 50.82
CA VAL A 6 5.55 19.44 51.91
C VAL A 6 5.08 18.21 52.72
N LEU A 7 5.91 17.16 52.75
CA LEU A 7 6.52 16.65 54.00
C LEU A 7 7.80 15.79 53.77
N LEU A 8 8.71 15.82 54.74
CA LEU A 8 9.82 14.86 54.99
C LEU A 8 9.25 13.58 55.65
N PRO A 9 9.93 12.39 55.76
CA PRO A 9 11.21 12.14 56.48
C PRO A 9 12.09 11.00 55.85
N ARG A 10 13.16 10.38 56.40
CA ARG A 10 13.55 9.88 57.76
C ARG A 10 15.10 9.78 57.91
N LEU A 11 15.70 10.10 59.07
CA LEU A 11 16.07 9.21 60.21
C LEU A 11 17.23 8.23 59.91
N SER A 12 18.44 8.41 60.47
CA SER A 12 19.04 7.74 61.67
C SER A 12 20.57 8.10 61.72
N LEU A 13 21.48 7.77 62.67
CA LEU A 13 21.58 7.10 64.00
C LEU A 13 22.90 7.66 64.67
N ALA A 14 23.05 7.94 65.98
CA ALA A 14 23.47 7.09 67.13
C ALA A 14 24.80 6.28 66.98
N LEU A 15 25.65 5.98 68.00
CA LEU A 15 25.59 6.23 69.47
C LEU A 15 27.00 6.06 70.17
N THR A 16 27.24 6.79 71.28
CA THR A 16 28.14 6.58 72.49
C THR A 16 29.44 5.72 72.49
N ILE A 17 30.41 6.14 73.33
CA ILE A 17 30.95 5.47 74.56
C ILE A 17 32.06 6.37 75.18
N SER A 18 31.98 6.91 76.42
CA SER A 18 32.23 6.34 77.78
C SER A 18 33.72 6.04 78.06
N LEU A 19 34.33 6.23 79.25
CA LEU A 19 33.86 6.74 80.57
C LEU A 19 35.03 7.39 81.37
N ALA A 20 34.73 7.92 82.57
CA ALA A 20 35.63 8.68 83.45
C ALA A 20 36.69 7.89 84.25
N ALA A 21 37.64 8.62 84.83
CA ALA A 21 38.33 8.28 86.08
C ALA A 21 38.44 9.54 86.96
N LEU A 22 38.39 9.39 88.29
CA LEU A 22 38.35 10.49 89.27
C LEU A 22 39.27 10.18 90.46
N ALA A 23 39.99 11.18 90.98
CA ALA A 23 40.76 11.11 92.23
C ALA A 23 40.68 12.45 92.99
N VAL A 24 40.84 12.44 94.32
CA VAL A 24 40.42 13.53 95.23
C VAL A 24 41.47 13.75 96.35
N ALA A 25 41.39 14.90 97.05
CA ALA A 25 42.25 15.46 98.12
C ALA A 25 43.34 16.44 97.60
N SER A 26 43.73 17.51 98.32
CA SER A 26 43.51 17.85 99.76
C SER A 26 43.09 19.33 99.98
N CYS A 27 43.10 19.81 101.24
CA CYS A 27 42.40 21.02 101.72
C CYS A 27 43.27 22.29 101.96
N GLY A 28 42.61 23.45 102.17
CA GLY A 28 43.16 24.78 102.49
C GLY A 28 42.83 25.80 101.36
N GLY A 29 42.36 27.04 101.57
CA GLY A 29 42.43 27.97 102.72
C GLY A 29 43.49 29.05 102.44
N SER A 30 43.22 30.36 102.35
CA SER A 30 42.01 31.16 102.66
C SER A 30 41.98 32.51 101.89
N SER A 31 40.81 33.19 101.90
CA SER A 31 40.60 34.67 101.81
C SER A 31 41.39 35.54 100.80
N ASP A 32 40.76 35.83 99.64
CA ASP A 32 40.48 37.17 99.03
C ASP A 32 40.36 37.05 97.48
N SER A 33 39.21 37.38 96.86
CA SER A 33 38.72 38.73 96.49
C SER A 33 39.49 39.32 95.29
N THR A 34 38.91 39.62 94.10
CA THR A 34 37.50 39.64 93.66
C THR A 34 37.35 39.45 92.13
N GLY A 35 36.22 38.87 91.69
CA GLY A 35 35.70 39.00 90.31
C GLY A 35 36.10 37.92 89.28
N PRO A 36 35.17 37.43 88.43
CA PRO A 36 35.52 36.59 87.29
C PRO A 36 36.17 37.46 86.19
N PRO A 37 37.24 36.98 85.52
CA PRO A 37 37.91 37.76 84.49
C PRO A 37 36.98 38.06 83.31
N ALA A 38 36.98 39.31 82.86
CA ALA A 38 36.23 39.72 81.68
C ALA A 38 36.62 38.85 80.47
N ARG A 39 35.62 38.40 79.69
CA ARG A 39 35.85 37.51 78.54
C ARG A 39 36.78 38.20 77.55
N VAL A 40 38.03 37.74 77.50
CA VAL A 40 39.10 38.31 76.68
C VAL A 40 38.60 38.49 75.24
N ALA A 41 38.60 39.72 74.72
CA ALA A 41 38.06 40.03 73.40
C ALA A 41 38.96 39.49 72.28
N VAL A 42 38.37 39.19 71.12
CA VAL A 42 39.16 39.00 69.90
C VAL A 42 39.81 40.33 69.53
N ALA A 43 41.14 40.33 69.41
CA ALA A 43 41.92 41.47 68.92
C ALA A 43 42.38 41.26 67.47
N SER A 44 42.41 40.03 66.96
CA SER A 44 42.65 39.75 65.54
C SER A 44 41.99 38.46 65.07
N VAL A 45 41.66 38.43 63.78
CA VAL A 45 41.30 37.22 63.02
C VAL A 45 42.46 36.92 62.08
N GLN A 46 42.84 35.66 61.92
CA GLN A 46 43.82 35.20 60.94
C GLN A 46 43.19 34.16 60.02
N LEU A 47 43.32 34.35 58.70
CA LEU A 47 42.78 33.45 57.69
C LEU A 47 43.88 32.58 57.08
N SER A 48 43.52 31.33 56.76
CA SER A 48 44.32 30.44 55.92
C SER A 48 43.46 29.76 54.86
N THR A 49 44.05 29.54 53.69
CA THR A 49 43.48 28.76 52.58
C THR A 49 44.49 27.71 52.12
N PRO A 50 44.07 26.51 51.71
CA PRO A 50 44.94 25.58 51.00
C PRO A 50 45.18 25.97 49.53
N SER A 51 44.40 26.91 48.96
CA SER A 51 44.56 27.40 47.58
C SER A 51 44.10 28.85 47.42
N SER A 52 44.83 29.67 46.66
CA SER A 52 44.39 31.01 46.23
C SER A 52 43.48 30.98 45.00
N THR A 53 43.21 29.80 44.43
CA THR A 53 42.31 29.63 43.28
C THR A 53 41.28 28.52 43.52
N VAL A 54 40.14 28.64 42.85
CA VAL A 54 39.08 27.62 42.83
C VAL A 54 38.48 27.53 41.42
N ASN A 55 38.24 26.32 40.92
CA ASN A 55 37.55 26.14 39.64
C ASN A 55 36.05 26.46 39.78
N ILE A 56 35.41 26.94 38.71
CA ILE A 56 33.94 27.02 38.65
C ILE A 56 33.31 25.65 38.99
N GLY A 57 32.31 25.64 39.86
CA GLY A 57 31.62 24.44 40.34
C GLY A 57 32.36 23.66 41.43
N GLN A 58 33.64 23.95 41.68
CA GLN A 58 34.45 23.30 42.72
C GLN A 58 34.47 24.13 44.01
N THR A 59 35.00 23.53 45.09
CA THR A 59 35.02 24.14 46.43
C THR A 59 36.42 24.22 47.04
N VAL A 60 36.62 25.18 47.94
CA VAL A 60 37.81 25.30 48.79
C VAL A 60 37.42 25.68 50.21
N GLN A 61 37.92 24.96 51.21
CA GLN A 61 37.62 25.19 52.63
C GLN A 61 38.64 26.18 53.22
N LEU A 62 38.16 27.31 53.73
CA LEU A 62 38.96 28.28 54.48
C LEU A 62 38.95 27.98 55.98
N ALA A 63 39.99 28.38 56.70
CA ALA A 63 40.01 28.34 58.15
C ALA A 63 40.27 29.73 58.73
N ALA A 64 39.61 30.04 59.85
CA ALA A 64 39.76 31.30 60.57
C ALA A 64 40.19 31.03 62.02
N THR A 65 41.25 31.69 62.48
CA THR A 65 41.78 31.60 63.84
C THR A 65 41.64 32.95 64.53
N THR A 66 40.85 33.03 65.59
CA THR A 66 40.71 34.21 66.44
C THR A 66 41.80 34.25 67.51
N LYS A 67 42.37 35.43 67.77
CA LYS A 67 43.40 35.67 68.80
C LYS A 67 43.11 36.88 69.68
N ASP A 68 43.60 36.86 70.91
CA ASP A 68 43.57 38.00 71.82
C ASP A 68 44.69 39.02 71.54
N ALA A 69 44.74 40.09 72.34
CA ALA A 69 45.73 41.16 72.22
C ALA A 69 47.18 40.70 72.53
N ASN A 70 47.36 39.56 73.20
CA ASN A 70 48.65 38.94 73.49
C ASN A 70 49.04 37.88 72.43
N GLY A 71 48.19 37.65 71.43
CA GLY A 71 48.38 36.65 70.37
C GLY A 71 47.93 35.23 70.72
N ALA A 72 47.36 35.00 71.90
CA ALA A 72 46.86 33.69 72.32
C ALA A 72 45.58 33.31 71.54
N VAL A 73 45.49 32.05 71.13
CA VAL A 73 44.35 31.56 70.31
C VAL A 73 43.10 31.43 71.17
N LEU A 74 42.03 32.10 70.73
CA LEU A 74 40.72 32.06 71.35
C LEU A 74 39.84 31.02 70.64
N THR A 75 39.37 30.01 71.38
CA THR A 75 38.43 29.00 70.90
C THR A 75 36.98 29.39 71.23
N GLY A 76 36.00 28.72 70.61
CA GLY A 76 34.58 28.98 70.88
C GLY A 76 34.12 30.40 70.49
N ARG A 77 34.74 31.00 69.47
CA ARG A 77 34.39 32.31 68.93
C ARG A 77 33.56 32.13 67.65
N PRO A 78 32.39 32.75 67.52
CA PRO A 78 31.62 32.69 66.27
C PRO A 78 32.34 33.50 65.19
N VAL A 79 32.41 32.94 63.97
CA VAL A 79 33.00 33.61 62.80
C VAL A 79 31.93 33.72 61.73
N THR A 80 31.61 34.95 61.32
CA THR A 80 30.69 35.23 60.22
C THR A 80 31.49 35.37 58.93
N TRP A 81 31.12 34.61 57.90
CA TRP A 81 31.76 34.61 56.59
C TRP A 81 30.97 35.44 55.57
N ALA A 82 31.67 36.14 54.67
CA ALA A 82 31.07 36.88 53.57
C ALA A 82 31.95 36.84 52.31
N SER A 83 31.34 36.99 51.13
CA SER A 83 32.03 37.09 49.83
C SER A 83 31.83 38.49 49.25
N SER A 84 32.86 39.06 48.63
CA SER A 84 32.76 40.34 47.91
C SER A 84 31.87 40.27 46.67
N SER A 85 31.59 39.07 46.15
CA SER A 85 30.74 38.87 44.98
C SER A 85 30.21 37.43 44.95
N THR A 86 28.98 37.23 45.43
CA THR A 86 28.31 35.92 45.38
C THR A 86 28.05 35.38 43.96
N PRO A 87 27.91 36.20 42.90
CA PRO A 87 27.93 35.71 41.51
C PRO A 87 29.29 35.14 41.05
N ILE A 88 30.40 35.51 41.71
CA ILE A 88 31.74 34.97 41.39
C ILE A 88 32.04 33.77 42.29
N ALA A 89 31.90 33.90 43.61
CA ALA A 89 31.95 32.78 44.55
C ALA A 89 31.04 32.97 45.76
N THR A 90 30.38 31.90 46.19
CA THR A 90 29.63 31.86 47.47
C THR A 90 30.51 31.31 48.59
N VAL A 91 30.16 31.57 49.85
CA VAL A 91 30.82 31.00 51.04
C VAL A 91 29.79 30.56 52.06
N SER A 92 29.99 29.39 52.67
CA SER A 92 29.11 28.84 53.70
C SER A 92 29.37 29.47 55.08
N ALA A 93 28.45 29.24 56.03
CA ALA A 93 28.66 29.59 57.43
C ALA A 93 29.85 28.87 58.10
N THR A 94 30.41 27.83 57.46
CA THR A 94 31.61 27.10 57.91
C THR A 94 32.88 27.51 57.16
N GLY A 95 32.84 28.49 56.26
CA GLY A 95 33.99 28.92 55.46
C GLY A 95 34.28 28.07 54.22
N LEU A 96 33.35 27.21 53.80
CA LEU A 96 33.46 26.48 52.53
C LEU A 96 33.08 27.41 51.38
N VAL A 97 34.03 27.74 50.50
CA VAL A 97 33.84 28.60 49.34
C VAL A 97 33.53 27.76 48.11
N THR A 98 32.55 28.17 47.30
CA THR A 98 32.17 27.51 46.04
C THR A 98 32.32 28.48 44.87
N GLY A 99 33.10 28.13 43.85
CA GLY A 99 33.25 28.93 42.62
C GLY A 99 31.99 28.89 41.75
N VAL A 100 31.53 30.06 41.29
CA VAL A 100 30.27 30.23 40.52
C VAL A 100 30.54 30.78 39.12
N ALA A 101 31.38 31.81 38.99
CA ALA A 101 31.80 32.38 37.71
C ALA A 101 33.26 32.85 37.80
N ALA A 102 33.98 32.89 36.68
CA ALA A 102 35.39 33.27 36.67
C ALA A 102 35.60 34.75 37.03
N GLY A 103 36.61 35.03 37.87
CA GLY A 103 36.98 36.38 38.30
C GLY A 103 37.63 36.41 39.70
N PRO A 104 38.22 37.56 40.08
CA PRO A 104 38.73 37.77 41.44
C PRO A 104 37.57 37.96 42.43
N VAL A 105 37.72 37.44 43.64
CA VAL A 105 36.76 37.56 44.74
C VAL A 105 37.51 37.59 46.08
N THR A 106 37.07 38.44 47.00
CA THR A 106 37.63 38.51 48.34
C THR A 106 36.67 37.88 49.32
N ILE A 107 37.14 36.92 50.10
CA ILE A 107 36.36 36.28 51.17
C ILE A 107 36.77 36.89 52.50
N PHE A 108 35.78 37.25 53.32
CA PHE A 108 35.95 37.89 54.63
C PHE A 108 35.51 36.94 55.74
N ALA A 109 36.19 37.02 56.88
CA ALA A 109 35.83 36.36 58.12
C ALA A 109 35.87 37.37 59.27
N THR A 110 34.75 37.53 59.98
CA THR A 110 34.57 38.55 61.02
C THR A 110 34.15 37.90 62.34
N SER A 111 34.78 38.32 63.45
CA SER A 111 34.45 37.88 64.81
C SER A 111 34.67 39.04 65.80
N GLU A 112 33.67 39.33 66.65
CA GLU A 112 33.73 40.38 67.69
C GLU A 112 34.24 41.74 67.15
N ASN A 113 33.73 42.14 65.98
CA ASN A 113 34.08 43.34 65.19
C ASN A 113 35.50 43.36 64.58
N GLN A 114 36.35 42.37 64.83
CA GLN A 114 37.60 42.18 64.09
C GLN A 114 37.33 41.40 62.80
N SER A 115 38.00 41.79 61.71
CA SER A 115 37.81 41.16 60.39
C SER A 115 39.15 40.86 59.72
N ALA A 116 39.21 39.76 59.00
CA ALA A 116 40.29 39.41 58.08
C ALA A 116 39.70 39.09 56.70
N SER A 117 40.50 39.33 55.66
CA SER A 117 40.13 39.07 54.27
C SER A 117 41.21 38.24 53.57
N ILE A 118 40.79 37.43 52.61
CA ILE A 118 41.70 36.67 51.74
C ILE A 118 41.23 36.77 50.29
N PRO A 119 42.09 37.20 49.34
CA PRO A 119 41.75 37.20 47.92
C PRO A 119 41.84 35.79 47.36
N LEU A 120 40.86 35.41 46.55
CA LEU A 120 40.81 34.21 45.74
C LEU A 120 40.53 34.58 44.28
N THR A 121 40.98 33.76 43.33
CA THR A 121 40.57 33.88 41.92
C THR A 121 39.79 32.64 41.52
N VAL A 122 38.54 32.82 41.12
CA VAL A 122 37.76 31.77 40.48
C VAL A 122 38.21 31.66 39.03
N ILE A 123 38.61 30.45 38.61
CA ILE A 123 39.17 30.19 37.29
C ILE A 123 38.34 29.17 36.52
N VAL A 124 38.49 29.19 35.20
CA VAL A 124 37.93 28.19 34.29
C VAL A 124 38.91 27.03 34.23
N ALA A 125 38.48 25.81 34.56
CA ALA A 125 39.30 24.62 34.36
C ALA A 125 39.57 24.43 32.86
N PRO A 126 40.83 24.23 32.40
CA PRO A 126 41.12 24.03 30.98
C PRO A 126 40.51 22.71 30.49
N VAL A 127 40.05 22.67 29.24
CA VAL A 127 39.66 21.39 28.62
C VAL A 127 40.89 20.48 28.54
N ASN A 128 40.76 19.28 29.09
CA ASN A 128 41.76 18.23 29.00
C ASN A 128 41.49 17.30 27.82
N ALA A 129 40.23 16.93 27.60
CA ALA A 129 39.78 16.10 26.49
C ALA A 129 38.44 16.59 25.92
N VAL A 130 38.25 16.33 24.62
CA VAL A 130 36.96 16.34 23.92
C VAL A 130 36.55 14.88 23.75
N VAL A 131 35.25 14.59 23.70
CA VAL A 131 34.71 13.26 23.33
C VAL A 131 33.54 13.44 22.37
N VAL A 132 33.66 12.89 21.16
CA VAL A 132 32.61 12.91 20.13
C VAL A 132 31.71 11.67 20.27
N THR A 133 30.41 11.85 20.05
CA THR A 133 29.44 10.76 20.03
C THR A 133 28.43 10.96 18.90
N PRO A 134 28.18 9.94 18.04
CA PRO A 134 28.82 8.62 18.02
C PRO A 134 30.28 8.64 17.50
N PRO A 135 31.15 7.68 17.92
CA PRO A 135 32.56 7.60 17.53
C PRO A 135 32.80 7.09 16.09
N THR A 136 31.78 6.48 15.48
CA THR A 136 31.73 6.19 14.04
C THR A 136 30.28 6.34 13.55
N SER A 137 30.08 6.49 12.24
CA SER A 137 28.76 6.39 11.60
C SER A 137 28.90 5.91 10.16
N SER A 138 27.90 5.18 9.67
CA SER A 138 27.78 4.80 8.26
C SER A 138 26.51 5.45 7.69
N LEU A 139 26.61 6.06 6.51
CA LEU A 139 25.55 6.84 5.86
C LEU A 139 25.48 6.48 4.38
N THR A 140 24.29 6.50 3.78
CA THR A 140 24.18 6.65 2.32
C THR A 140 24.25 8.13 1.94
N VAL A 141 24.52 8.45 0.68
CA VAL A 141 24.48 9.83 0.16
C VAL A 141 23.15 10.51 0.54
N SER A 142 23.20 11.81 0.86
CA SER A 142 22.10 12.65 1.35
C SER A 142 21.51 12.30 2.73
N GLN A 143 21.96 11.23 3.41
CA GLN A 143 21.61 11.02 4.82
C GLN A 143 22.37 11.99 5.74
N THR A 144 21.83 12.19 6.95
CA THR A 144 22.42 13.03 7.98
C THR A 144 22.56 12.29 9.30
N VAL A 145 23.52 12.71 10.13
CA VAL A 145 23.64 12.28 11.53
C VAL A 145 24.00 13.48 12.41
N GLN A 146 23.35 13.60 13.56
CA GLN A 146 23.67 14.64 14.55
C GLN A 146 24.78 14.12 15.46
N LEU A 147 25.98 14.71 15.35
CA LEU A 147 27.06 14.46 16.29
C LEU A 147 26.90 15.32 17.55
N THR A 148 27.46 14.86 18.65
CA THR A 148 27.58 15.62 19.91
C THR A 148 29.03 15.60 20.38
N ALA A 149 29.45 16.62 21.11
CA ALA A 149 30.79 16.70 21.69
C ALA A 149 30.69 17.12 23.17
N ALA A 150 31.25 16.31 24.06
CA ALA A 150 31.46 16.64 25.46
C ALA A 150 32.90 17.13 25.67
N THR A 151 33.12 17.95 26.70
CA THR A 151 34.47 18.36 27.14
C THR A 151 34.67 18.04 28.61
N THR A 152 35.87 17.66 29.02
CA THR A 152 36.20 17.29 30.41
C THR A 152 37.49 17.93 30.92
N ASP A 153 37.60 18.12 32.23
CA ASP A 153 38.84 18.54 32.89
C ASP A 153 39.82 17.37 33.12
N ALA A 154 40.97 17.65 33.73
CA ALA A 154 42.00 16.64 34.03
C ALA A 154 41.59 15.61 35.11
N ALA A 155 40.49 15.84 35.83
CA ALA A 155 39.89 14.91 36.79
C ALA A 155 38.66 14.18 36.22
N GLY A 156 38.28 14.44 34.97
CA GLY A 156 37.16 13.80 34.29
C GLY A 156 35.80 14.49 34.47
N HIS A 157 35.72 15.66 35.12
CA HIS A 157 34.45 16.38 35.26
C HIS A 157 34.02 16.99 33.94
N THR A 158 32.75 16.84 33.58
CA THR A 158 32.17 17.48 32.38
C THR A 158 32.17 19.01 32.50
N LEU A 159 32.69 19.67 31.47
CA LEU A 159 32.76 21.12 31.35
C LEU A 159 31.64 21.61 30.42
N THR A 160 30.89 22.61 30.88
CA THR A 160 29.76 23.20 30.16
C THR A 160 30.13 24.58 29.58
N GLY A 161 29.32 25.06 28.63
CA GLY A 161 29.49 26.40 28.03
C GLY A 161 30.73 26.58 27.14
N ARG A 162 31.44 25.50 26.79
CA ARG A 162 32.62 25.55 25.92
C ARG A 162 32.23 25.65 24.45
N ALA A 163 32.97 26.46 23.70
CA ALA A 163 32.82 26.53 22.26
C ALA A 163 33.40 25.26 21.62
N ILE A 164 32.62 24.63 20.74
CA ILE A 164 33.04 23.50 19.91
C ILE A 164 33.16 23.98 18.48
N VAL A 165 34.31 23.74 17.84
CA VAL A 165 34.52 23.97 16.41
C VAL A 165 34.52 22.61 15.71
N TRP A 166 33.57 22.42 14.79
CA TRP A 166 33.47 21.21 13.96
C TRP A 166 34.19 21.41 12.62
N ASN A 167 34.91 20.39 12.17
CA ASN A 167 35.54 20.35 10.86
C ASN A 167 35.39 18.97 10.21
N SER A 168 35.18 18.93 8.89
CA SER A 168 35.27 17.70 8.08
C SER A 168 36.59 17.68 7.31
N ALA A 169 37.29 16.54 7.32
CA ALA A 169 38.52 16.36 6.57
C ALA A 169 38.30 16.25 5.05
N THR A 170 37.12 15.80 4.62
CA THR A 170 36.73 15.69 3.20
C THR A 170 35.29 16.16 2.99
N PRO A 171 35.05 17.49 2.91
CA PRO A 171 33.71 18.06 2.69
C PRO A 171 32.98 17.57 1.43
N SER A 172 33.73 17.11 0.42
CA SER A 172 33.21 16.46 -0.79
C SER A 172 32.64 15.06 -0.55
N VAL A 173 33.02 14.39 0.54
CA VAL A 173 32.48 13.08 0.98
C VAL A 173 31.37 13.30 2.00
N ALA A 174 31.63 14.10 3.04
CA ALA A 174 30.62 14.50 4.02
C ALA A 174 30.89 15.90 4.58
N THR A 175 29.86 16.75 4.65
CA THR A 175 29.92 18.07 5.30
C THR A 175 29.51 17.98 6.77
N VAL A 176 29.86 18.99 7.58
CA VAL A 176 29.39 19.14 8.97
C VAL A 176 29.01 20.59 9.24
N SER A 177 27.90 20.81 9.95
CA SER A 177 27.43 22.14 10.36
C SER A 177 28.14 22.64 11.63
N THR A 178 27.97 23.92 11.95
CA THR A 178 28.40 24.50 13.23
C THR A 178 27.73 23.87 14.46
N THR A 179 26.61 23.17 14.28
CA THR A 179 25.90 22.42 15.34
C THR A 179 26.28 20.94 15.40
N GLY A 180 27.21 20.46 14.57
CA GLY A 180 27.60 19.04 14.51
C GLY A 180 26.67 18.15 13.67
N LEU A 181 25.73 18.73 12.91
CA LEU A 181 24.92 17.95 11.96
C LEU A 181 25.79 17.63 10.73
N VAL A 182 26.07 16.34 10.51
CA VAL A 182 26.79 15.84 9.34
C VAL A 182 25.80 15.54 8.21
N THR A 183 26.18 15.83 6.97
CA THR A 183 25.44 15.45 5.75
C THR A 183 26.36 14.74 4.77
N ALA A 184 25.97 13.54 4.33
CA ALA A 184 26.70 12.74 3.34
C ALA A 184 26.54 13.32 1.92
N VAL A 185 27.65 13.47 1.20
CA VAL A 185 27.73 14.15 -0.12
C VAL A 185 28.15 13.19 -1.23
N ALA A 186 29.18 12.36 -1.01
CA ALA A 186 29.67 11.39 -1.98
C ALA A 186 30.31 10.18 -1.30
N ILE A 187 30.44 9.08 -2.03
CA ILE A 187 30.99 7.80 -1.54
C ILE A 187 32.45 7.97 -1.09
N GLY A 188 32.79 7.45 0.09
CA GLY A 188 34.13 7.49 0.65
C GLY A 188 34.13 7.51 2.17
N THR A 189 35.26 7.84 2.78
CA THR A 189 35.36 8.08 4.22
C THR A 189 35.74 9.54 4.50
N SER A 190 35.20 10.07 5.59
CA SER A 190 35.54 11.40 6.10
C SER A 190 35.74 11.35 7.61
N SER A 191 36.83 11.94 8.08
CA SER A 191 37.04 12.17 9.51
C SER A 191 36.41 13.50 9.89
N VAL A 192 35.51 13.49 10.87
CA VAL A 192 34.89 14.71 11.41
C VAL A 192 35.41 14.96 12.82
N THR A 193 36.07 16.10 13.00
CA THR A 193 36.78 16.48 14.23
C THR A 193 36.03 17.57 14.97
N ALA A 194 35.87 17.40 16.29
CA ALA A 194 35.42 18.43 17.21
C ALA A 194 36.61 18.98 17.98
N THR A 195 36.80 20.29 17.99
CA THR A 195 37.91 20.98 18.67
C THR A 195 37.39 21.96 19.73
N SER A 196 38.00 21.98 20.91
CA SER A 196 37.75 22.96 21.97
C SER A 196 39.04 23.24 22.76
N GLU A 197 39.40 24.51 22.95
CA GLU A 197 40.61 24.95 23.69
C GLU A 197 41.92 24.25 23.28
N GLY A 198 42.06 23.89 22.00
CA GLY A 198 43.24 23.19 21.46
C GLY A 198 43.27 21.69 21.75
N LYS A 199 42.25 21.14 22.42
CA LYS A 199 41.97 19.70 22.48
C LYS A 199 41.00 19.33 21.36
N ALA A 200 41.08 18.09 20.87
CA ALA A 200 40.19 17.59 19.83
C ALA A 200 39.93 16.09 19.98
N ASP A 201 38.82 15.65 19.40
CA ASP A 201 38.48 14.24 19.17
C ASP A 201 37.78 14.08 17.81
N THR A 202 37.81 12.88 17.23
CA THR A 202 37.46 12.64 15.81
C THR A 202 36.64 11.37 15.63
N THR A 203 35.48 11.51 14.96
CA THR A 203 34.63 10.41 14.52
C THR A 203 34.86 10.10 13.04
N VAL A 204 34.66 8.83 12.65
CA VAL A 204 34.76 8.41 11.24
C VAL A 204 33.36 8.26 10.63
N ILE A 205 33.11 9.04 9.58
CA ILE A 205 31.90 8.98 8.75
C ILE A 205 32.21 8.17 7.48
N SER A 206 31.64 6.99 7.37
CA SER A 206 31.72 6.15 6.17
C SER A 206 30.50 6.39 5.30
N VAL A 207 30.67 7.08 4.16
CA VAL A 207 29.60 7.24 3.17
C VAL A 207 29.66 6.08 2.18
N ILE A 208 28.71 5.17 2.29
CA ILE A 208 28.58 4.00 1.41
C ILE A 208 27.65 4.34 0.23
N ALA A 209 27.82 3.64 -0.90
CA ALA A 209 27.00 3.82 -2.09
C ALA A 209 25.50 3.56 -1.80
N CYS A 210 25.24 2.50 -1.05
CA CYS A 210 23.92 2.00 -0.70
C CYS A 210 24.04 0.86 0.33
N PHE A 211 22.91 0.44 0.92
CA PHE A 211 22.84 -0.80 1.70
C PHE A 211 23.07 -2.00 0.79
N SER A 212 24.01 -2.88 1.17
CA SER A 212 24.28 -4.15 0.46
C SER A 212 23.23 -5.20 0.85
N LEU A 213 22.22 -5.36 -0.01
CA LEU A 213 21.21 -6.39 0.09
C LEU A 213 21.70 -7.67 -0.61
N VAL A 214 21.47 -8.81 0.04
CA VAL A 214 21.59 -10.16 -0.51
C VAL A 214 20.22 -10.80 -0.35
N LEU A 215 19.75 -11.53 -1.36
CA LEU A 215 18.44 -12.21 -1.34
C LEU A 215 18.60 -13.71 -1.61
N ASP A 216 17.81 -14.52 -0.92
CA ASP A 216 17.66 -15.95 -1.20
C ASP A 216 16.77 -16.20 -2.43
N LEU A 217 16.83 -17.41 -3.00
CA LEU A 217 16.08 -17.76 -4.21
C LEU A 217 14.57 -17.80 -3.94
N GLY A 218 13.81 -16.92 -4.61
CA GLY A 218 12.39 -16.72 -4.35
C GLY A 218 12.08 -15.67 -3.28
N GLU A 219 13.09 -15.04 -2.67
CA GLU A 219 12.87 -13.97 -1.72
C GLU A 219 12.30 -12.72 -2.42
N VAL A 220 11.34 -12.08 -1.74
CA VAL A 220 10.58 -10.92 -2.21
C VAL A 220 10.78 -9.78 -1.22
N HIS A 221 11.50 -8.74 -1.63
CA HIS A 221 11.86 -7.59 -0.80
C HIS A 221 11.20 -6.31 -1.30
N VAL A 222 10.39 -5.67 -0.46
CA VAL A 222 9.72 -4.40 -0.77
C VAL A 222 10.62 -3.25 -0.36
N LEU A 223 11.04 -2.42 -1.31
CA LEU A 223 12.06 -1.39 -1.10
C LEU A 223 11.54 -0.25 -0.22
N THR A 224 12.31 0.10 0.80
CA THR A 224 12.11 1.34 1.58
C THR A 224 12.35 2.58 0.73
N THR A 225 11.89 3.75 1.20
CA THR A 225 12.12 5.05 0.52
C THR A 225 13.62 5.34 0.26
N ALA A 226 14.53 4.82 1.09
CA ALA A 226 15.97 4.96 0.87
C ALA A 226 16.47 4.04 -0.26
N GLU A 227 16.06 2.78 -0.25
CA GLU A 227 16.44 1.79 -1.27
C GLU A 227 15.85 2.11 -2.65
N LYS A 228 14.65 2.70 -2.70
CA LYS A 228 14.08 3.24 -3.95
C LYS A 228 14.95 4.35 -4.56
N ALA A 229 15.70 5.12 -3.76
CA ALA A 229 16.63 6.11 -4.29
C ALA A 229 17.96 5.48 -4.73
N SER A 230 18.54 4.62 -3.89
CA SER A 230 19.76 3.85 -4.21
C SER A 230 19.85 2.57 -3.37
N MET A 231 20.05 1.42 -4.01
CA MET A 231 20.30 0.13 -3.35
C MET A 231 21.49 -0.62 -3.98
N CYS A 232 22.21 -1.39 -3.17
CA CYS A 232 23.35 -2.18 -3.63
C CYS A 232 22.96 -3.65 -3.58
N LEU A 233 22.96 -4.34 -4.72
CA LEU A 233 22.73 -5.78 -4.78
C LEU A 233 24.08 -6.50 -4.88
N THR A 234 24.27 -7.49 -4.01
CA THR A 234 25.50 -8.27 -3.92
C THR A 234 25.21 -9.74 -4.15
N THR A 235 25.92 -10.37 -5.09
CA THR A 235 25.87 -11.82 -5.31
C THR A 235 26.96 -12.56 -4.54
N GLY A 236 26.66 -13.81 -4.18
CA GLY A 236 27.67 -14.76 -3.70
C GLY A 236 28.44 -15.42 -4.84
N ASN A 237 28.98 -16.62 -4.57
CA ASN A 237 29.82 -17.39 -5.52
C ASN A 237 29.11 -17.85 -6.81
N SER A 238 27.81 -17.60 -6.96
CA SER A 238 27.02 -17.82 -8.17
C SER A 238 26.41 -16.50 -8.64
N GLY A 239 26.31 -16.31 -9.96
CA GLY A 239 25.49 -15.23 -10.51
C GLY A 239 24.01 -15.45 -10.22
N SER A 240 23.24 -14.36 -10.21
CA SER A 240 21.82 -14.37 -9.81
C SER A 240 20.97 -13.55 -10.79
N GLU A 241 19.68 -13.88 -10.88
CA GLU A 241 18.70 -13.14 -11.67
C GLU A 241 17.68 -12.48 -10.74
N TYR A 242 17.30 -11.25 -11.09
CA TYR A 242 16.31 -10.49 -10.36
C TYR A 242 15.25 -9.91 -11.29
N VAL A 243 14.06 -9.68 -10.75
CA VAL A 243 13.03 -8.84 -11.33
C VAL A 243 12.69 -7.73 -10.35
N LEU A 244 12.90 -6.49 -10.77
CA LEU A 244 12.42 -5.29 -10.09
C LEU A 244 11.03 -4.95 -10.64
N ILE A 245 10.07 -4.75 -9.74
CA ILE A 245 8.65 -4.53 -10.05
C ILE A 245 8.23 -3.18 -9.46
N PRO A 246 8.35 -2.08 -10.25
CA PRO A 246 7.67 -0.82 -9.96
C PRO A 246 6.15 -0.98 -10.14
N PHE A 247 5.38 -0.64 -9.11
CA PHE A 247 3.91 -0.68 -9.09
C PHE A 247 3.36 0.67 -8.64
N ASN A 248 2.45 1.27 -9.42
CA ASN A 248 1.78 2.50 -9.01
C ASN A 248 0.55 2.17 -8.15
N ASN A 249 0.63 2.40 -6.84
CA ASN A 249 -0.41 2.10 -5.87
C ASN A 249 -1.57 3.11 -5.84
N SER A 250 -1.58 4.10 -6.75
CA SER A 250 -2.69 5.05 -6.89
C SER A 250 -4.01 4.36 -7.24
N THR A 251 -5.03 4.64 -6.45
CA THR A 251 -6.43 4.25 -6.70
C THR A 251 -7.03 4.89 -7.95
N VAL A 252 -6.41 5.94 -8.50
CA VAL A 252 -6.88 6.63 -9.70
C VAL A 252 -6.24 6.00 -10.93
N ALA A 253 -6.98 5.12 -11.63
CA ALA A 253 -6.48 4.39 -12.81
C ALA A 253 -5.80 5.29 -13.87
N SER A 254 -6.29 6.50 -14.09
CA SER A 254 -5.75 7.47 -15.05
C SER A 254 -4.57 8.31 -14.53
N SER A 255 -4.11 8.13 -13.28
CA SER A 255 -2.90 8.81 -12.80
C SER A 255 -1.65 8.09 -13.32
N THR A 256 -0.81 8.80 -14.08
CA THR A 256 0.41 8.25 -14.65
C THR A 256 1.64 8.75 -13.88
N THR A 257 2.55 7.83 -13.50
CA THR A 257 3.84 8.17 -12.87
C THR A 257 5.00 7.59 -13.69
N PRO A 258 5.91 8.43 -14.21
CA PRO A 258 7.11 7.95 -14.90
C PRO A 258 8.13 7.44 -13.88
N VAL A 259 8.84 6.36 -14.22
CA VAL A 259 9.97 5.84 -13.42
C VAL A 259 11.16 5.59 -14.34
N HIS A 260 12.27 6.27 -14.04
CA HIS A 260 13.57 6.10 -14.68
C HIS A 260 14.47 5.26 -13.79
N LEU A 261 14.99 4.16 -14.32
CA LEU A 261 15.80 3.17 -13.61
C LEU A 261 17.19 3.07 -14.23
N THR A 262 18.24 2.99 -13.41
CA THR A 262 19.59 2.64 -13.88
C THR A 262 20.25 1.61 -12.96
N ALA A 263 21.20 0.85 -13.50
CA ALA A 263 22.02 -0.08 -12.73
C ALA A 263 23.46 -0.15 -13.25
N THR A 264 24.39 -0.56 -12.38
CA THR A 264 25.78 -0.91 -12.75
C THR A 264 26.00 -2.42 -12.75
N ASN A 265 26.96 -2.93 -13.52
CA ASN A 265 27.40 -4.34 -13.50
C ASN A 265 26.29 -5.39 -13.77
N THR A 266 25.21 -4.98 -14.44
CA THR A 266 24.10 -5.83 -14.86
C THR A 266 24.33 -6.43 -16.26
N SER A 267 23.67 -7.55 -16.52
CA SER A 267 23.66 -8.22 -17.83
C SER A 267 22.23 -8.68 -18.19
N ALA A 268 21.97 -8.82 -19.49
CA ALA A 268 20.62 -9.04 -20.00
C ALA A 268 20.11 -10.45 -19.67
N VAL A 269 18.81 -10.56 -19.40
CA VAL A 269 18.16 -11.87 -19.31
C VAL A 269 17.70 -12.30 -20.71
N LEU A 270 18.49 -13.18 -21.34
CA LEU A 270 18.23 -13.63 -22.72
C LEU A 270 17.11 -14.69 -22.82
N ALA A 271 16.67 -15.26 -21.70
CA ALA A 271 15.60 -16.26 -21.67
C ALA A 271 14.26 -15.63 -21.28
N ALA A 272 13.20 -15.95 -22.03
CA ALA A 272 11.82 -15.74 -21.55
C ALA A 272 11.57 -16.50 -20.24
N PHE A 273 10.54 -16.13 -19.48
CA PHE A 273 10.12 -16.93 -18.33
C PHE A 273 9.85 -18.39 -18.74
N SER A 274 10.30 -19.33 -17.92
CA SER A 274 10.20 -20.76 -18.19
C SER A 274 8.75 -21.19 -18.41
N SER A 275 8.46 -21.79 -19.57
CA SER A 275 7.16 -22.35 -19.86
C SER A 275 7.02 -23.76 -19.29
N ARG A 276 5.93 -24.04 -18.58
CA ARG A 276 5.54 -25.40 -18.16
C ARG A 276 4.60 -26.05 -19.20
N ALA A 277 4.82 -25.76 -20.48
CA ALA A 277 3.98 -26.23 -21.58
C ALA A 277 4.54 -27.55 -22.14
N THR A 278 3.70 -28.57 -22.21
CA THR A 278 4.01 -29.85 -22.86
C THR A 278 3.98 -29.72 -24.38
N SER A 279 4.83 -30.48 -25.07
CA SER A 279 4.73 -30.64 -26.53
C SER A 279 3.35 -31.20 -26.91
N GLY A 280 2.70 -30.58 -27.91
CA GLY A 280 1.32 -30.92 -28.30
C GLY A 280 0.22 -30.00 -27.73
N ALA A 281 0.57 -28.89 -27.05
CA ALA A 281 -0.39 -27.92 -26.53
C ALA A 281 -1.15 -27.07 -27.59
N THR A 282 -1.14 -27.46 -28.87
CA THR A 282 -1.63 -26.64 -30.00
C THR A 282 -3.14 -26.41 -30.02
N ALA A 283 -3.94 -27.34 -29.52
CA ALA A 283 -5.40 -27.30 -29.67
C ALA A 283 -6.13 -26.38 -28.66
N PHE A 284 -5.45 -25.91 -27.62
CA PHE A 284 -5.99 -24.90 -26.70
C PHE A 284 -5.80 -23.50 -27.30
N GLY A 285 -6.90 -22.74 -27.44
CA GLY A 285 -6.93 -21.47 -28.17
C GLY A 285 -7.22 -21.61 -29.67
N GLN A 286 -7.06 -22.78 -30.29
CA GLN A 286 -7.31 -22.98 -31.73
C GLN A 286 -8.79 -22.90 -32.14
N ALA A 287 -9.73 -23.11 -31.22
CA ALA A 287 -11.17 -23.16 -31.53
C ALA A 287 -11.77 -21.81 -31.98
N ARG A 288 -11.01 -20.71 -31.86
CA ARG A 288 -11.42 -19.37 -32.30
C ARG A 288 -10.21 -18.68 -32.92
N GLY A 289 -10.15 -18.61 -34.25
CA GLY A 289 -9.39 -17.53 -34.90
C GLY A 289 -9.94 -16.19 -34.39
N GLU A 290 -9.08 -15.21 -34.10
CA GLU A 290 -9.39 -14.04 -33.26
C GLU A 290 -10.68 -13.30 -33.71
N VAL A 291 -11.82 -13.68 -33.14
CA VAL A 291 -13.05 -12.89 -33.18
C VAL A 291 -12.81 -11.72 -32.25
N GLY A 292 -12.29 -10.63 -32.81
CA GLY A 292 -11.92 -9.45 -32.05
C GLY A 292 -13.15 -8.82 -31.39
N ILE A 293 -13.35 -9.08 -30.11
CA ILE A 293 -14.34 -8.41 -29.25
C ILE A 293 -13.87 -6.97 -28.96
N ARG A 294 -13.53 -6.22 -30.01
CA ARG A 294 -12.95 -4.88 -29.92
C ARG A 294 -14.05 -3.83 -29.77
N SER A 295 -14.14 -3.30 -28.56
CA SER A 295 -14.39 -1.87 -28.32
C SER A 295 -15.73 -1.29 -28.87
N LEU A 296 -16.85 -1.94 -28.55
CA LEU A 296 -18.18 -1.33 -28.65
C LEU A 296 -18.85 -1.15 -27.30
N GLU A 297 -18.78 -2.19 -26.47
CA GLU A 297 -19.24 -2.20 -25.09
C GLU A 297 -18.62 -1.11 -24.19
N PRO A 298 -17.34 -0.67 -24.29
CA PRO A 298 -16.86 0.48 -23.52
C PRO A 298 -17.64 1.76 -23.78
N GLY A 299 -18.04 1.98 -25.03
CA GLY A 299 -18.93 3.07 -25.38
C GLY A 299 -20.32 2.86 -24.78
N PHE A 300 -20.84 1.64 -24.80
CA PHE A 300 -22.14 1.30 -24.24
C PHE A 300 -22.20 1.49 -22.72
N ARG A 301 -21.37 0.78 -21.94
CA ARG A 301 -21.39 0.82 -20.47
C ARG A 301 -21.09 2.22 -19.91
N THR A 302 -20.22 2.99 -20.58
CA THR A 302 -19.97 4.40 -20.23
C THR A 302 -21.18 5.30 -20.49
N ARG A 303 -21.83 5.16 -21.67
CA ARG A 303 -23.08 5.88 -21.98
C ARG A 303 -24.20 5.48 -21.02
N GLU A 304 -24.36 4.19 -20.75
CA GLU A 304 -25.35 3.63 -19.82
C GLU A 304 -25.22 4.23 -18.42
N ARG A 305 -24.01 4.25 -17.83
CA ARG A 305 -23.78 4.92 -16.54
C ARG A 305 -24.07 6.42 -16.60
N SER A 306 -23.73 7.10 -17.69
CA SER A 306 -23.99 8.54 -17.88
C SER A 306 -25.49 8.86 -18.04
N ASP A 307 -26.22 8.06 -18.81
CA ASP A 307 -27.64 8.25 -19.15
C ASP A 307 -28.58 7.88 -17.99
N LEU A 308 -28.19 6.87 -17.19
CA LEU A 308 -29.10 6.21 -16.24
C LEU A 308 -28.85 6.58 -14.78
N ASN A 309 -27.63 6.90 -14.33
CA ASN A 309 -27.37 7.16 -12.90
C ASN A 309 -28.24 8.30 -12.34
N SER A 310 -28.49 9.35 -13.13
CA SER A 310 -29.39 10.46 -12.76
C SER A 310 -30.88 10.07 -12.67
N ARG A 311 -31.25 8.91 -13.21
CA ARG A 311 -32.62 8.36 -13.28
C ARG A 311 -32.89 7.29 -12.23
N ILE A 312 -31.86 6.66 -11.65
CA ILE A 312 -32.03 5.66 -10.56
C ILE A 312 -32.78 6.30 -9.37
N ALA A 313 -32.37 7.51 -8.98
CA ALA A 313 -33.08 8.30 -7.96
C ALA A 313 -34.56 8.60 -8.31
N GLN A 314 -34.93 8.57 -9.60
CA GLN A 314 -36.28 8.82 -10.10
C GLN A 314 -37.10 7.52 -10.27
N ALA A 315 -36.43 6.38 -10.43
CA ALA A 315 -37.05 5.05 -10.40
C ALA A 315 -37.59 4.73 -8.99
N HIS A 316 -37.01 5.29 -7.93
CA HIS A 316 -37.50 5.23 -6.56
C HIS A 316 -38.75 6.13 -6.30
N GLY A 317 -39.69 6.20 -7.25
CA GLY A 317 -41.06 6.71 -6.96
C GLY A 317 -41.66 5.94 -5.77
N PRO A 318 -42.56 6.55 -4.97
CA PRO A 318 -42.70 6.27 -3.53
C PRO A 318 -42.95 4.80 -3.13
N LEU A 319 -41.86 4.04 -3.01
CA LEU A 319 -41.83 2.63 -2.60
C LEU A 319 -41.87 2.49 -1.07
N SER A 320 -42.96 2.97 -0.47
CA SER A 320 -43.25 2.84 0.96
C SER A 320 -44.33 1.79 1.26
N ALA A 321 -44.27 0.64 0.58
CA ALA A 321 -45.09 -0.54 0.85
C ALA A 321 -44.39 -1.83 0.37
N PRO A 322 -44.58 -2.98 1.05
CA PRO A 322 -44.17 -4.28 0.50
C PRO A 322 -45.03 -4.63 -0.72
N LEU A 323 -44.40 -5.10 -1.80
CA LEU A 323 -45.04 -5.40 -3.09
C LEU A 323 -46.27 -6.33 -2.92
N ARG A 324 -47.47 -5.76 -3.08
CA ARG A 324 -48.76 -6.44 -3.04
C ARG A 324 -49.75 -5.76 -3.99
N GLY A 325 -49.88 -6.29 -5.21
CA GLY A 325 -50.89 -5.87 -6.19
C GLY A 325 -50.39 -6.09 -7.61
N PRO A 326 -51.18 -6.69 -8.51
CA PRO A 326 -50.74 -6.93 -9.89
C PRO A 326 -50.80 -5.63 -10.72
N LEU A 327 -49.70 -5.30 -11.39
CA LEU A 327 -49.58 -4.09 -12.22
C LEU A 327 -49.11 -4.42 -13.65
N GLY A 328 -50.05 -4.90 -14.45
CA GLY A 328 -49.87 -5.06 -15.90
C GLY A 328 -49.03 -6.28 -16.32
N PRO A 329 -48.81 -6.46 -17.64
CA PRO A 329 -47.98 -7.53 -18.19
C PRO A 329 -46.62 -7.02 -18.72
N PHE A 330 -45.58 -7.87 -18.66
CA PHE A 330 -44.27 -7.80 -19.36
C PHE A 330 -44.29 -6.96 -20.65
N LEU A 331 -43.25 -6.16 -20.95
CA LEU A 331 -43.21 -5.34 -22.17
C LEU A 331 -44.43 -4.40 -22.33
N THR A 332 -44.96 -3.94 -21.19
CA THR A 332 -46.20 -3.16 -21.06
C THR A 332 -47.40 -3.70 -21.88
N GLY A 333 -47.54 -5.03 -21.99
CA GLY A 333 -48.69 -5.65 -22.70
C GLY A 333 -48.60 -7.14 -23.04
N VAL A 334 -47.47 -7.80 -22.80
CA VAL A 334 -47.24 -9.24 -23.10
C VAL A 334 -47.53 -10.09 -21.86
N ALA A 335 -48.46 -11.05 -21.98
CA ALA A 335 -48.82 -11.92 -20.85
C ALA A 335 -47.60 -12.70 -20.30
N ALA A 336 -47.53 -12.91 -18.98
CA ALA A 336 -46.44 -13.60 -18.27
C ALA A 336 -46.21 -15.08 -18.68
N SER A 337 -47.07 -15.64 -19.53
CA SER A 337 -46.84 -16.89 -20.25
C SER A 337 -47.49 -16.73 -21.63
N PRO A 338 -46.80 -16.08 -22.57
CA PRO A 338 -47.38 -15.69 -23.85
C PRO A 338 -47.51 -16.91 -24.76
N THR A 339 -48.53 -16.94 -25.62
CA THR A 339 -48.78 -18.09 -26.51
C THR A 339 -47.59 -18.33 -27.44
N VAL A 340 -47.00 -19.53 -27.38
CA VAL A 340 -45.92 -19.92 -28.29
C VAL A 340 -46.39 -19.80 -29.74
N GLY A 341 -45.58 -19.15 -30.58
CA GLY A 341 -45.90 -18.81 -31.96
C GLY A 341 -46.54 -17.44 -32.17
N SER A 342 -47.01 -16.75 -31.10
CA SER A 342 -47.48 -15.36 -31.19
C SER A 342 -46.34 -14.38 -31.51
N ILE A 343 -46.70 -13.17 -31.95
CA ILE A 343 -45.76 -12.09 -32.26
C ILE A 343 -46.03 -10.91 -31.33
N ILE A 344 -44.96 -10.35 -30.76
CA ILE A 344 -44.94 -9.15 -29.93
C ILE A 344 -44.07 -8.07 -30.61
N GLN A 345 -44.25 -6.80 -30.24
CA GLN A 345 -43.39 -5.71 -30.69
C GLN A 345 -42.39 -5.36 -29.59
N ILE A 346 -41.09 -5.35 -29.91
CA ILE A 346 -40.01 -5.14 -28.95
C ILE A 346 -39.03 -4.08 -29.46
N ASN A 347 -38.56 -3.17 -28.60
CA ASN A 347 -37.55 -2.19 -29.02
C ASN A 347 -36.19 -2.88 -29.20
N VAL A 348 -35.58 -2.73 -30.36
CA VAL A 348 -34.23 -3.24 -30.67
C VAL A 348 -33.21 -2.14 -30.95
N ASN A 349 -33.50 -0.89 -30.54
CA ASN A 349 -32.55 0.22 -30.66
C ASN A 349 -31.41 0.07 -29.65
N LEU A 350 -30.32 -0.57 -30.05
CA LEU A 350 -29.12 -0.80 -29.21
C LEU A 350 -27.98 0.20 -29.46
N ALA A 351 -28.10 1.04 -30.50
CA ALA A 351 -27.06 1.97 -30.93
C ALA A 351 -27.26 3.42 -30.44
N GLY A 352 -28.49 3.80 -30.06
CA GLY A 352 -28.82 5.16 -29.63
C GLY A 352 -28.44 5.49 -28.18
N ASN A 353 -28.74 6.73 -27.75
CA ASN A 353 -28.80 7.12 -26.34
C ASN A 353 -29.88 6.30 -25.60
N SER A 354 -29.57 5.83 -24.40
CA SER A 354 -30.32 4.77 -23.72
C SER A 354 -31.77 5.13 -23.35
N CYS A 355 -32.08 6.41 -23.08
CA CYS A 355 -33.42 6.83 -22.65
C CYS A 355 -34.11 7.88 -23.51
N SER A 356 -33.40 8.56 -24.41
CA SER A 356 -33.96 9.64 -25.26
C SER A 356 -34.16 9.25 -26.73
N SER A 357 -33.59 8.12 -27.18
CA SER A 357 -33.75 7.66 -28.55
C SER A 357 -35.14 7.05 -28.77
N ALA A 358 -35.74 7.28 -29.94
CA ALA A 358 -36.99 6.64 -30.31
C ALA A 358 -36.86 5.11 -30.34
N LYS A 359 -37.94 4.41 -29.94
CA LYS A 359 -38.02 2.95 -30.05
C LYS A 359 -37.98 2.53 -31.53
N VAL A 360 -37.11 1.58 -31.87
CA VAL A 360 -37.13 0.85 -33.14
C VAL A 360 -37.83 -0.47 -32.85
N LEU A 361 -39.15 -0.52 -33.07
CA LEU A 361 -39.97 -1.69 -32.77
C LEU A 361 -39.83 -2.74 -33.88
N HIS A 362 -39.39 -3.94 -33.51
CA HIS A 362 -39.36 -5.10 -34.39
C HIS A 362 -40.39 -6.15 -33.96
N PRO A 363 -41.02 -6.86 -34.92
CA PRO A 363 -41.85 -8.02 -34.63
C PRO A 363 -41.00 -9.21 -34.16
N ALA A 364 -41.11 -9.57 -32.89
CA ALA A 364 -40.47 -10.75 -32.31
C ALA A 364 -41.49 -11.88 -32.08
N LYS A 365 -41.17 -13.08 -32.55
CA LYS A 365 -41.98 -14.28 -32.37
C LYS A 365 -41.60 -15.02 -31.09
N VAL A 366 -42.59 -15.41 -30.30
CA VAL A 366 -42.42 -16.29 -29.14
C VAL A 366 -42.09 -17.70 -29.62
N ILE A 367 -40.92 -18.21 -29.23
CA ILE A 367 -40.43 -19.55 -29.61
C ILE A 367 -40.53 -20.53 -28.45
N ALA A 368 -40.30 -20.07 -27.21
CA ALA A 368 -40.48 -20.89 -26.01
C ALA A 368 -40.94 -20.04 -24.82
N VAL A 369 -41.64 -20.68 -23.88
CA VAL A 369 -41.87 -20.18 -22.53
C VAL A 369 -41.37 -21.27 -21.59
N LEU A 370 -40.30 -20.95 -20.86
CA LEU A 370 -39.54 -21.85 -20.00
C LEU A 370 -39.66 -21.37 -18.53
N PRO A 371 -39.37 -22.21 -17.52
CA PRO A 371 -39.52 -21.87 -16.11
C PRO A 371 -39.04 -20.48 -15.69
N HIS A 372 -37.92 -20.00 -16.23
CA HIS A 372 -37.31 -18.70 -15.90
C HIS A 372 -37.10 -17.79 -17.13
N THR A 373 -37.42 -18.23 -18.36
CA THR A 373 -37.22 -17.40 -19.57
C THR A 373 -38.34 -17.44 -20.60
N ILE A 374 -38.43 -16.38 -21.41
CA ILE A 374 -39.22 -16.32 -22.64
C ILE A 374 -38.24 -16.22 -23.81
N VAL A 375 -38.19 -17.24 -24.67
CA VAL A 375 -37.30 -17.23 -25.83
C VAL A 375 -38.01 -16.59 -27.01
N LEU A 376 -37.42 -15.52 -27.55
CA LEU A 376 -37.93 -14.71 -28.63
C LEU A 376 -36.97 -14.73 -29.83
N VAL A 377 -37.50 -14.66 -31.05
CA VAL A 377 -36.69 -14.37 -32.25
C VAL A 377 -37.36 -13.31 -33.10
N ASP A 378 -36.58 -12.31 -33.48
CA ASP A 378 -36.97 -11.25 -34.40
C ASP A 378 -37.29 -11.83 -35.79
N THR A 379 -38.48 -11.56 -36.32
CA THR A 379 -38.88 -12.10 -37.63
C THR A 379 -38.24 -11.37 -38.82
N LEU A 380 -37.45 -10.33 -38.57
CA LEU A 380 -36.57 -9.68 -39.55
C LEU A 380 -35.14 -10.27 -39.57
N SER A 381 -34.89 -11.35 -38.82
CA SER A 381 -33.61 -12.07 -38.84
C SER A 381 -33.24 -12.61 -40.23
N PRO A 382 -31.95 -12.54 -40.65
CA PRO A 382 -31.51 -13.05 -41.95
C PRO A 382 -31.81 -14.54 -42.19
N ALA A 383 -31.98 -14.88 -43.47
CA ALA A 383 -32.22 -16.24 -43.91
C ALA A 383 -31.06 -17.19 -43.53
N GLY A 384 -31.40 -18.39 -43.05
CA GLY A 384 -30.40 -19.38 -42.59
C GLY A 384 -29.88 -19.16 -41.16
N GLY A 385 -30.55 -18.33 -40.35
CA GLY A 385 -30.32 -18.13 -38.92
C GLY A 385 -30.61 -19.35 -38.03
N TYR A 386 -31.04 -19.12 -36.79
CA TYR A 386 -31.40 -20.19 -35.85
C TYR A 386 -32.78 -20.79 -36.13
N THR A 387 -32.89 -22.11 -35.93
CA THR A 387 -34.16 -22.84 -35.93
C THR A 387 -34.83 -22.75 -34.56
N GLY A 388 -36.14 -22.98 -34.51
CA GLY A 388 -36.88 -23.02 -33.24
C GLY A 388 -36.31 -24.02 -32.23
N ALA A 389 -35.80 -25.17 -32.69
CA ALA A 389 -35.19 -26.19 -31.83
C ALA A 389 -33.88 -25.73 -31.19
N GLU A 390 -33.01 -25.04 -31.95
CA GLU A 390 -31.77 -24.47 -31.40
C GLU A 390 -32.07 -23.36 -30.37
N LEU A 391 -33.04 -22.50 -30.66
CA LEU A 391 -33.49 -21.42 -29.77
C LEU A 391 -34.08 -21.98 -28.45
N ILE A 392 -34.93 -23.02 -28.54
CA ILE A 392 -35.43 -23.75 -27.36
C ILE A 392 -34.27 -24.32 -26.55
N ALA A 393 -33.30 -24.98 -27.20
CA ALA A 393 -32.16 -25.59 -26.53
C ALA A 393 -31.26 -24.56 -25.82
N PHE A 394 -31.04 -23.38 -26.41
CA PHE A 394 -30.30 -22.29 -25.76
C PHE A 394 -31.00 -21.79 -24.50
N GLY A 395 -32.32 -21.54 -24.57
CA GLY A 395 -33.12 -21.15 -23.40
C GLY A 395 -33.11 -22.23 -22.31
N GLN A 396 -33.29 -23.51 -22.68
CA GLN A 396 -33.27 -24.63 -21.75
C GLN A 396 -31.91 -24.80 -21.06
N ALA A 397 -30.80 -24.59 -21.77
CA ALA A 397 -29.46 -24.64 -21.21
C ALA A 397 -29.23 -23.51 -20.19
N PHE A 398 -29.72 -22.30 -20.47
CA PHE A 398 -29.67 -21.19 -19.52
C PHE A 398 -30.57 -21.45 -18.29
N ASP A 399 -31.84 -21.79 -18.48
CA ASP A 399 -32.81 -22.07 -17.40
C ASP A 399 -32.33 -23.15 -16.43
N THR A 400 -31.64 -24.17 -16.96
CA THR A 400 -31.18 -25.36 -16.20
C THR A 400 -29.82 -25.15 -15.51
N LEU A 401 -28.95 -24.32 -16.09
CA LEU A 401 -27.57 -24.15 -15.64
C LEU A 401 -27.27 -22.70 -15.23
N GLY A 402 -27.33 -21.76 -16.17
CA GLY A 402 -26.97 -20.36 -15.95
C GLY A 402 -27.82 -19.69 -14.88
N PHE A 403 -29.15 -19.74 -15.04
CA PHE A 403 -30.09 -19.07 -14.13
C PHE A 403 -29.86 -19.47 -12.66
N ALA A 404 -29.72 -20.77 -12.40
CA ALA A 404 -29.50 -21.31 -11.07
C ALA A 404 -28.09 -21.00 -10.52
N LEU A 405 -27.07 -21.01 -11.38
CA LEU A 405 -25.67 -20.78 -11.01
C LEU A 405 -25.42 -19.32 -10.62
N ASP A 406 -25.92 -18.38 -11.40
CA ASP A 406 -25.72 -16.95 -11.16
C ASP A 406 -26.63 -16.44 -10.04
N THR A 407 -27.87 -16.94 -9.95
CA THR A 407 -28.74 -16.69 -8.78
C THR A 407 -28.11 -17.20 -7.48
N LEU A 408 -27.37 -18.32 -7.53
CA LEU A 408 -26.66 -18.85 -6.37
C LEU A 408 -25.44 -17.99 -5.99
N ASN A 409 -24.73 -17.37 -6.94
CA ASN A 409 -23.47 -16.68 -6.66
C ASN A 409 -23.61 -15.15 -6.52
N PHE A 410 -24.48 -14.52 -7.32
CA PHE A 410 -24.71 -13.07 -7.33
C PHE A 410 -26.06 -12.67 -6.71
N GLY A 411 -27.04 -13.59 -6.69
CA GLY A 411 -28.37 -13.38 -6.12
C GLY A 411 -29.47 -13.35 -7.17
N ALA A 412 -30.73 -13.42 -6.75
CA ALA A 412 -31.87 -13.39 -7.66
C ALA A 412 -31.95 -12.04 -8.41
N PRO A 413 -32.37 -12.02 -9.69
CA PRO A 413 -32.63 -10.79 -10.42
C PRO A 413 -33.77 -9.99 -9.78
N SER A 414 -34.05 -8.81 -10.34
CA SER A 414 -35.35 -8.16 -10.21
C SER A 414 -36.42 -8.93 -11.01
N ASP A 415 -37.67 -8.47 -10.85
CA ASP A 415 -38.88 -8.96 -11.52
C ASP A 415 -39.76 -7.72 -11.72
N VAL A 416 -39.30 -6.77 -12.54
CA VAL A 416 -39.85 -5.38 -12.56
C VAL A 416 -41.27 -5.31 -13.11
N ASP A 417 -41.68 -6.30 -13.88
CA ASP A 417 -43.02 -6.45 -14.48
C ASP A 417 -43.84 -7.62 -13.90
N ALA A 418 -43.32 -8.26 -12.85
CA ALA A 418 -43.97 -9.33 -12.09
C ALA A 418 -44.37 -10.58 -12.91
N ASN A 419 -43.64 -10.93 -13.97
CA ASN A 419 -43.86 -12.13 -14.76
C ASN A 419 -43.07 -13.37 -14.31
N GLY A 420 -42.00 -13.21 -13.52
CA GLY A 420 -41.06 -14.26 -13.11
C GLY A 420 -40.20 -14.88 -14.22
N ARG A 421 -40.00 -14.21 -15.37
CA ARG A 421 -39.24 -14.72 -16.53
C ARG A 421 -38.48 -13.63 -17.31
N ILE A 422 -37.21 -13.88 -17.58
CA ILE A 422 -36.34 -13.01 -18.39
C ILE A 422 -36.56 -13.28 -19.90
N ALA A 423 -36.68 -12.26 -20.74
CA ALA A 423 -36.71 -12.48 -22.20
C ALA A 423 -35.30 -12.65 -22.79
N ILE A 424 -35.14 -13.64 -23.66
CA ILE A 424 -33.97 -13.79 -24.52
C ILE A 424 -34.39 -13.44 -25.96
N LEU A 425 -34.03 -12.26 -26.44
CA LEU A 425 -34.32 -11.84 -27.82
C LEU A 425 -33.13 -12.09 -28.75
N PHE A 426 -33.27 -13.04 -29.66
CA PHE A 426 -32.36 -13.18 -30.79
C PHE A 426 -32.78 -12.21 -31.90
N THR A 427 -31.95 -11.19 -32.21
CA THR A 427 -32.29 -10.11 -33.16
C THR A 427 -31.10 -9.62 -34.00
N PRO A 428 -31.30 -9.25 -35.29
CA PRO A 428 -30.35 -8.48 -36.07
C PRO A 428 -30.06 -7.08 -35.50
N GLY A 429 -30.81 -6.59 -34.50
CA GLY A 429 -30.50 -5.36 -33.77
C GLY A 429 -29.13 -5.38 -33.08
N VAL A 430 -28.66 -6.55 -32.61
CA VAL A 430 -27.28 -6.73 -32.12
C VAL A 430 -26.29 -6.73 -33.29
N ASN A 431 -26.64 -7.42 -34.39
CA ASN A 431 -25.80 -7.45 -35.58
C ASN A 431 -25.57 -6.04 -36.16
N ALA A 432 -26.56 -5.16 -36.05
CA ALA A 432 -26.57 -3.82 -36.61
C ALA A 432 -25.91 -2.74 -35.71
N ILE A 433 -25.37 -3.09 -34.54
CA ILE A 433 -24.62 -2.14 -33.69
C ILE A 433 -23.39 -1.64 -34.49
N PRO A 434 -23.26 -0.32 -34.76
CA PRO A 434 -22.16 0.20 -35.59
C PRO A 434 -20.80 0.05 -34.91
N GLY A 435 -19.77 -0.32 -35.67
CA GLY A 435 -18.42 -0.45 -35.12
C GLY A 435 -17.29 -0.57 -36.14
N PRO A 436 -16.03 -0.68 -35.67
CA PRO A 436 -14.88 -0.92 -36.52
C PRO A 436 -15.04 -2.21 -37.36
N PRO A 437 -14.47 -2.29 -38.58
CA PRO A 437 -14.45 -3.54 -39.35
C PRO A 437 -13.87 -4.70 -38.53
N GLY A 438 -14.59 -5.82 -38.48
CA GLY A 438 -14.21 -6.99 -37.67
C GLY A 438 -14.55 -6.91 -36.17
N SER A 439 -15.26 -5.87 -35.70
CA SER A 439 -15.79 -5.81 -34.33
C SER A 439 -16.99 -6.74 -34.14
N PHE A 440 -17.11 -7.33 -32.95
CA PHE A 440 -18.11 -8.35 -32.64
C PHE A 440 -18.76 -8.10 -31.27
N VAL A 441 -20.08 -8.30 -31.19
CA VAL A 441 -20.88 -8.21 -29.97
C VAL A 441 -21.54 -9.58 -29.74
N GLY A 442 -21.16 -10.26 -28.66
CA GLY A 442 -21.66 -11.61 -28.37
C GLY A 442 -23.12 -11.65 -27.90
N GLY A 443 -23.56 -10.58 -27.25
CA GLY A 443 -24.88 -10.34 -26.68
C GLY A 443 -24.88 -8.95 -26.02
N LEU A 444 -25.99 -8.59 -25.36
CA LEU A 444 -26.11 -7.35 -24.60
C LEU A 444 -27.25 -7.41 -23.59
N GLN A 445 -27.01 -7.03 -22.35
CA GLN A 445 -27.98 -6.55 -21.38
C GLN A 445 -28.02 -5.03 -21.41
N ALA A 446 -29.22 -4.45 -21.49
CA ALA A 446 -29.42 -2.99 -21.51
C ALA A 446 -30.24 -2.56 -20.27
N THR A 447 -29.58 -1.97 -19.29
CA THR A 447 -30.14 -1.57 -17.99
C THR A 447 -31.29 -0.56 -18.11
N ARG A 448 -31.35 0.18 -19.22
CA ARG A 448 -32.48 1.06 -19.56
C ARG A 448 -33.83 0.33 -19.55
N ASP A 449 -33.86 -0.95 -19.90
CA ASP A 449 -35.09 -1.74 -20.04
C ASP A 449 -35.72 -2.13 -18.69
N LEU A 450 -34.97 -1.97 -17.58
CA LEU A 450 -35.51 -2.12 -16.22
C LEU A 450 -36.28 -0.87 -15.76
N LEU A 451 -36.07 0.30 -16.38
CA LEU A 451 -36.64 1.57 -15.95
C LEU A 451 -38.04 1.80 -16.55
N PRO A 452 -38.97 2.48 -15.85
CA PRO A 452 -40.29 2.77 -16.41
C PRO A 452 -40.22 3.77 -17.57
N VAL A 453 -41.07 3.61 -18.61
CA VAL A 453 -41.05 4.44 -19.83
C VAL A 453 -41.28 5.93 -19.57
N SER A 454 -41.95 6.26 -18.47
CA SER A 454 -42.12 7.64 -17.97
C SER A 454 -40.80 8.32 -17.61
N THR A 455 -39.77 7.56 -17.26
CA THR A 455 -38.41 8.04 -16.98
C THR A 455 -37.43 7.74 -18.12
N CYS A 456 -37.73 6.74 -18.97
CA CYS A 456 -36.84 6.24 -20.00
C CYS A 456 -37.60 5.77 -21.25
N VAL A 457 -37.81 6.65 -22.23
CA VAL A 457 -38.66 6.38 -23.41
C VAL A 457 -38.17 5.19 -24.25
N GLY A 458 -36.86 4.93 -24.25
CA GLY A 458 -36.24 3.78 -24.90
C GLY A 458 -36.46 2.43 -24.20
N SER A 459 -36.96 2.41 -22.96
CA SER A 459 -37.12 1.20 -22.16
C SER A 459 -38.17 0.22 -22.72
N ASN A 460 -37.88 -1.07 -22.62
CA ASN A 460 -38.84 -2.16 -22.83
C ASN A 460 -39.60 -2.60 -21.56
N GLU A 461 -39.36 -2.03 -20.37
CA GLU A 461 -40.06 -2.39 -19.11
C GLU A 461 -40.11 -3.91 -18.86
N GLY A 462 -38.93 -4.51 -18.67
CA GLY A 462 -38.77 -5.90 -18.26
C GLY A 462 -37.34 -6.43 -18.28
N GLU A 463 -37.09 -7.49 -17.54
CA GLU A 463 -35.85 -8.25 -17.55
C GLU A 463 -35.55 -8.88 -18.93
N MET A 464 -34.46 -8.49 -19.60
CA MET A 464 -34.11 -9.07 -20.92
C MET A 464 -32.64 -9.00 -21.36
N PHE A 465 -32.29 -9.91 -22.28
CA PHE A 465 -31.05 -9.94 -23.04
C PHE A 465 -31.32 -9.83 -24.55
N TYR A 466 -30.38 -9.22 -25.26
CA TYR A 466 -30.33 -9.18 -26.71
C TYR A 466 -29.18 -10.07 -27.20
N MET A 467 -29.48 -11.00 -28.10
CA MET A 467 -28.53 -11.94 -28.68
C MET A 467 -28.44 -11.74 -30.21
N PRO A 468 -27.24 -11.85 -30.81
CA PRO A 468 -27.06 -11.78 -32.25
C PRO A 468 -27.65 -12.99 -32.97
N VAL A 469 -27.87 -12.84 -34.28
CA VAL A 469 -28.37 -13.89 -35.17
C VAL A 469 -27.38 -14.22 -36.29
N PRO A 470 -27.34 -15.46 -36.82
CA PRO A 470 -26.43 -15.79 -37.90
C PRO A 470 -26.81 -15.07 -39.20
N ASP A 471 -25.91 -14.24 -39.73
CA ASP A 471 -26.03 -13.52 -40.99
C ASP A 471 -25.09 -14.15 -42.03
N ARG A 472 -25.44 -15.37 -42.47
CA ARG A 472 -24.62 -16.16 -43.40
C ARG A 472 -24.36 -15.48 -44.74
N SER A 473 -25.27 -14.61 -45.17
CA SER A 473 -25.17 -13.86 -46.42
C SER A 473 -24.46 -12.51 -46.27
N SER A 474 -23.94 -12.17 -45.07
CA SER A 474 -23.23 -10.90 -44.80
C SER A 474 -24.04 -9.65 -45.16
N THR A 475 -25.35 -9.69 -44.92
CA THR A 475 -26.30 -8.61 -45.27
C THR A 475 -26.22 -7.39 -44.36
N ILE A 476 -25.66 -7.51 -43.16
CA ILE A 476 -25.62 -6.44 -42.16
C ILE A 476 -24.20 -5.86 -42.02
N ASN A 477 -23.23 -6.68 -41.58
CA ASN A 477 -21.83 -6.26 -41.41
C ASN A 477 -20.78 -7.38 -41.55
N GLY A 478 -21.18 -8.60 -41.93
CA GLY A 478 -20.28 -9.74 -42.16
C GLY A 478 -19.71 -10.45 -40.92
N ASN A 479 -19.82 -9.85 -39.74
CA ASN A 479 -19.22 -10.38 -38.50
C ASN A 479 -19.92 -11.64 -37.97
N TYR A 480 -21.16 -11.92 -38.38
CA TYR A 480 -22.02 -13.00 -37.86
C TYR A 480 -22.26 -14.14 -38.86
N THR A 481 -21.36 -14.30 -39.84
CA THR A 481 -21.47 -15.30 -40.92
C THR A 481 -21.31 -16.76 -40.44
N ASN A 482 -20.45 -17.00 -39.44
CA ASN A 482 -20.21 -18.36 -38.92
C ASN A 482 -21.19 -18.74 -37.80
N LYS A 483 -22.33 -19.34 -38.21
CA LYS A 483 -23.35 -19.87 -37.28
C LYS A 483 -22.79 -20.79 -36.20
N ALA A 484 -21.83 -21.68 -36.52
CA ALA A 484 -21.33 -22.66 -35.56
C ALA A 484 -20.49 -22.00 -34.45
N ALA A 485 -19.60 -21.07 -34.81
CA ALA A 485 -18.85 -20.27 -33.84
C ALA A 485 -19.78 -19.42 -32.96
N LEU A 486 -20.87 -18.90 -33.54
CA LEU A 486 -21.89 -18.13 -32.81
C LEU A 486 -22.69 -19.00 -31.83
N SER A 487 -23.16 -20.20 -32.25
CA SER A 487 -23.83 -21.15 -31.35
C SER A 487 -22.99 -21.47 -30.11
N ASN A 488 -21.67 -21.62 -30.29
CA ASN A 488 -20.76 -22.02 -29.22
C ASN A 488 -20.49 -20.92 -28.18
N ILE A 489 -20.92 -19.67 -28.36
CA ILE A 489 -20.83 -18.66 -27.28
C ILE A 489 -22.12 -18.49 -26.49
N VAL A 490 -23.28 -18.91 -27.02
CA VAL A 490 -24.61 -18.46 -26.52
C VAL A 490 -24.76 -18.64 -25.01
N LEU A 491 -24.49 -19.83 -24.45
CA LEU A 491 -24.62 -20.05 -23.01
C LEU A 491 -23.61 -19.23 -22.17
N SER A 492 -22.38 -19.06 -22.67
CA SER A 492 -21.33 -18.28 -21.99
C SER A 492 -21.66 -16.79 -21.97
N THR A 493 -22.27 -16.27 -23.03
CA THR A 493 -22.77 -14.90 -23.08
C THR A 493 -24.02 -14.72 -22.22
N LEU A 494 -24.95 -15.69 -22.21
CA LEU A 494 -26.17 -15.55 -21.41
C LEU A 494 -25.88 -15.47 -19.90
N VAL A 495 -24.86 -16.15 -19.37
CA VAL A 495 -24.43 -15.96 -17.96
C VAL A 495 -23.71 -14.61 -17.73
N HIS A 496 -22.94 -14.14 -18.72
CA HIS A 496 -22.30 -12.81 -18.68
C HIS A 496 -23.35 -11.69 -18.59
N GLU A 497 -24.29 -11.66 -19.53
CA GLU A 497 -25.38 -10.67 -19.54
C GLU A 497 -26.36 -10.83 -18.36
N PHE A 498 -26.52 -12.05 -17.82
CA PHE A 498 -27.32 -12.27 -16.63
C PHE A 498 -26.67 -11.74 -15.37
N GLN A 499 -25.34 -11.80 -15.23
CA GLN A 499 -24.64 -11.15 -14.14
C GLN A 499 -24.90 -9.64 -14.15
N HIS A 500 -24.78 -8.98 -15.31
CA HIS A 500 -25.13 -7.57 -15.48
C HIS A 500 -26.59 -7.28 -15.09
N LEU A 501 -27.54 -8.12 -15.54
CA LEU A 501 -28.97 -7.96 -15.22
C LEU A 501 -29.23 -8.04 -13.70
N ILE A 502 -28.66 -9.05 -13.04
CA ILE A 502 -28.74 -9.21 -11.58
C ILE A 502 -28.14 -7.97 -10.90
N ASN A 503 -26.95 -7.54 -11.32
CA ASN A 503 -26.25 -6.42 -10.70
C ASN A 503 -27.07 -5.13 -10.83
N ALA A 504 -27.47 -4.76 -12.05
CA ALA A 504 -28.29 -3.59 -12.32
C ALA A 504 -29.64 -3.63 -11.56
N GLY A 505 -30.39 -4.73 -11.68
CA GLY A 505 -31.69 -4.89 -11.04
C GLY A 505 -31.63 -4.82 -9.51
N ARG A 506 -30.63 -5.46 -8.90
CA ARG A 506 -30.44 -5.42 -7.43
C ARG A 506 -29.96 -4.06 -6.95
N ARG A 507 -29.11 -3.36 -7.71
CA ARG A 507 -28.68 -1.98 -7.40
C ARG A 507 -29.89 -1.03 -7.33
N ILE A 508 -30.75 -1.07 -8.36
CA ILE A 508 -31.89 -0.16 -8.50
C ILE A 508 -33.05 -0.52 -7.56
N TYR A 509 -33.42 -1.81 -7.43
CA TYR A 509 -34.68 -2.21 -6.78
C TYR A 509 -34.54 -2.89 -5.41
N VAL A 510 -33.35 -3.39 -5.04
CA VAL A 510 -33.19 -4.21 -3.83
C VAL A 510 -32.25 -3.58 -2.80
N ASN A 511 -31.13 -3.01 -3.25
CA ASN A 511 -30.05 -2.56 -2.37
C ASN A 511 -30.11 -1.06 -2.03
N GLY A 512 -30.95 -0.27 -2.72
CA GLY A 512 -31.01 1.19 -2.56
C GLY A 512 -29.73 1.92 -2.98
N ALA A 513 -29.06 1.46 -4.04
CA ALA A 513 -27.85 2.10 -4.54
C ALA A 513 -28.20 3.35 -5.36
N THR A 514 -27.45 4.44 -5.17
CA THR A 514 -27.64 5.70 -5.91
C THR A 514 -26.97 5.72 -7.29
N SER A 515 -26.27 4.65 -7.66
CA SER A 515 -25.57 4.47 -8.94
C SER A 515 -25.48 2.99 -9.32
N LEU A 516 -25.30 2.72 -10.61
CA LEU A 516 -24.89 1.39 -11.10
C LEU A 516 -23.49 1.03 -10.60
N GLU A 517 -23.12 -0.24 -10.71
CA GLU A 517 -21.76 -0.70 -10.43
C GLU A 517 -20.72 -0.08 -11.40
N GLU A 518 -19.51 0.20 -10.91
CA GLU A 518 -18.40 0.71 -11.72
C GLU A 518 -17.96 -0.30 -12.78
N VAL A 519 -17.50 0.20 -13.93
CA VAL A 519 -17.39 -0.60 -15.16
C VAL A 519 -16.47 -1.81 -14.95
N TRP A 520 -15.25 -1.60 -14.46
CA TRP A 520 -14.31 -2.70 -14.17
C TRP A 520 -14.89 -3.81 -13.28
N LEU A 521 -15.60 -3.45 -12.21
CA LEU A 521 -16.13 -4.43 -11.26
C LEU A 521 -17.34 -5.16 -11.85
N ASN A 522 -18.17 -4.47 -12.64
CA ASN A 522 -19.31 -5.04 -13.36
C ASN A 522 -18.88 -6.04 -14.45
N GLU A 523 -17.92 -5.64 -15.31
CA GLU A 523 -17.32 -6.51 -16.33
C GLU A 523 -16.57 -7.70 -15.68
N GLY A 524 -15.80 -7.43 -14.63
CA GLY A 524 -15.04 -8.44 -13.91
C GLY A 524 -15.93 -9.53 -13.29
N LEU A 525 -17.05 -9.16 -12.69
CA LEU A 525 -18.01 -10.12 -12.15
C LEU A 525 -18.67 -10.96 -13.26
N SER A 526 -18.89 -10.39 -14.45
CA SER A 526 -19.47 -11.10 -15.59
C SER A 526 -18.47 -12.08 -16.23
N HIS A 527 -17.18 -11.77 -16.20
CA HIS A 527 -16.11 -12.72 -16.50
C HIS A 527 -15.91 -13.80 -15.42
N ILE A 528 -16.25 -13.52 -14.16
CA ILE A 528 -16.39 -14.56 -13.14
C ILE A 528 -17.60 -15.47 -13.45
N ALA A 529 -18.70 -14.97 -14.03
CA ALA A 529 -19.82 -15.82 -14.47
C ALA A 529 -19.41 -16.79 -15.60
N GLU A 530 -18.64 -16.32 -16.59
CA GLU A 530 -17.98 -17.18 -17.61
C GLU A 530 -17.13 -18.31 -16.97
N GLU A 531 -16.39 -17.98 -15.90
CA GLU A 531 -15.56 -18.94 -15.17
C GLU A 531 -16.38 -19.91 -14.29
N LEU A 532 -17.48 -19.44 -13.69
CA LEU A 532 -18.39 -20.29 -12.92
C LEU A 532 -19.07 -21.33 -13.83
N ILE A 533 -19.53 -20.94 -15.03
CA ILE A 533 -20.11 -21.91 -15.97
C ILE A 533 -19.03 -22.87 -16.52
N TYR A 534 -17.79 -22.41 -16.71
CA TYR A 534 -16.66 -23.30 -16.99
C TYR A 534 -16.47 -24.37 -15.89
N TYR A 535 -16.40 -23.98 -14.60
CA TYR A 535 -16.29 -24.96 -13.50
C TYR A 535 -17.49 -25.91 -13.46
N ARG A 536 -18.71 -25.40 -13.70
CA ARG A 536 -19.94 -26.20 -13.71
C ARG A 536 -19.99 -27.22 -14.85
N ILE A 537 -19.46 -26.90 -16.03
CA ILE A 537 -19.43 -27.80 -17.20
C ILE A 537 -18.24 -28.78 -17.13
N SER A 538 -17.06 -28.30 -16.72
CA SER A 538 -15.84 -29.11 -16.67
C SER A 538 -15.74 -30.03 -15.44
N GLY A 539 -16.44 -29.71 -14.36
CA GLY A 539 -16.26 -30.37 -13.06
C GLY A 539 -14.95 -30.01 -12.34
N ASN A 540 -14.12 -29.14 -12.91
CA ASN A 540 -12.93 -28.61 -12.24
C ASN A 540 -13.34 -27.60 -11.17
N THR A 541 -12.45 -27.38 -10.19
CA THR A 541 -12.75 -26.52 -9.03
C THR A 541 -11.64 -25.53 -8.74
N ARG A 542 -12.04 -24.38 -8.18
CA ARG A 542 -11.17 -23.36 -7.58
C ARG A 542 -10.12 -23.98 -6.64
N ASN A 543 -8.95 -23.35 -6.53
CA ASN A 543 -7.79 -23.77 -5.72
C ASN A 543 -7.12 -25.10 -6.15
N SER A 544 -7.36 -25.58 -7.38
CA SER A 544 -6.80 -26.86 -7.89
C SER A 544 -5.54 -26.71 -8.78
N ASN A 545 -4.93 -25.52 -8.83
CA ASN A 545 -3.83 -25.14 -9.74
C ASN A 545 -3.98 -25.71 -11.16
N ILE A 546 -5.12 -25.41 -11.81
CA ILE A 546 -5.52 -25.98 -13.09
C ILE A 546 -4.51 -25.55 -14.18
N GLY A 547 -3.83 -26.52 -14.80
CA GLY A 547 -2.82 -26.30 -15.84
C GLY A 547 -3.19 -26.93 -17.19
N ILE A 548 -2.29 -26.83 -18.18
CA ILE A 548 -2.59 -27.29 -19.55
C ILE A 548 -2.88 -28.80 -19.61
N SER A 549 -2.23 -29.59 -18.75
CA SER A 549 -2.46 -31.02 -18.60
C SER A 549 -3.86 -31.36 -18.11
N THR A 550 -4.46 -30.52 -17.24
CA THR A 550 -5.85 -30.66 -16.79
C THR A 550 -6.81 -30.32 -17.94
N LEU A 551 -6.55 -29.23 -18.67
CA LEU A 551 -7.40 -28.83 -19.80
C LEU A 551 -7.34 -29.82 -20.98
N GLN A 552 -6.21 -30.49 -21.18
CA GLN A 552 -6.01 -31.48 -22.24
C GLN A 552 -6.27 -32.93 -21.79
N SER A 553 -6.75 -33.17 -20.55
CA SER A 553 -6.94 -34.55 -20.05
C SER A 553 -8.07 -35.33 -20.74
N SER A 554 -8.97 -34.64 -21.44
CA SER A 554 -9.91 -35.22 -22.39
C SER A 554 -10.40 -34.17 -23.40
N GLN A 555 -11.00 -34.60 -24.52
CA GLN A 555 -11.61 -33.68 -25.48
C GLN A 555 -12.71 -32.83 -24.83
N ALA A 556 -13.51 -33.39 -23.91
CA ALA A 556 -14.56 -32.64 -23.21
C ALA A 556 -13.99 -31.54 -22.29
N GLN A 557 -12.84 -31.75 -21.66
CA GLN A 557 -12.13 -30.71 -20.89
C GLN A 557 -11.63 -29.59 -21.81
N LEU A 558 -11.05 -29.96 -22.95
CA LEU A 558 -10.52 -29.03 -23.95
C LEU A 558 -11.64 -28.20 -24.60
N ASP A 559 -12.75 -28.83 -24.95
CA ASP A 559 -13.93 -28.18 -25.51
C ASP A 559 -14.56 -27.23 -24.49
N ALA A 560 -14.73 -27.66 -23.23
CA ALA A 560 -15.19 -26.78 -22.16
C ALA A 560 -14.26 -25.58 -21.96
N ALA A 561 -12.94 -25.78 -21.99
CA ALA A 561 -11.96 -24.71 -21.82
C ALA A 561 -11.99 -23.70 -22.98
N ASN A 562 -11.97 -24.20 -24.22
CA ASN A 562 -12.07 -23.40 -25.46
C ASN A 562 -13.43 -22.68 -25.58
N THR A 563 -14.49 -23.24 -24.99
CA THR A 563 -15.83 -22.66 -25.01
C THR A 563 -15.96 -21.54 -23.97
N TYR A 564 -15.72 -21.82 -22.69
CA TYR A 564 -16.19 -21.00 -21.57
C TYR A 564 -15.13 -20.14 -20.86
N ILE A 565 -13.82 -20.39 -21.02
CA ILE A 565 -12.78 -19.65 -20.26
C ILE A 565 -11.60 -19.13 -21.08
N VAL A 566 -11.33 -19.67 -22.28
CA VAL A 566 -10.18 -19.24 -23.11
C VAL A 566 -10.20 -17.75 -23.47
N GLN A 567 -11.38 -17.11 -23.50
CA GLN A 567 -11.49 -15.67 -23.77
C GLN A 567 -10.95 -14.82 -22.60
N ASN A 568 -11.16 -15.22 -21.34
CA ASN A 568 -10.57 -14.55 -20.18
C ASN A 568 -9.04 -14.66 -20.19
N PHE A 569 -8.51 -15.82 -20.57
CA PHE A 569 -7.06 -16.00 -20.75
C PHE A 569 -6.47 -15.16 -21.89
N LEU A 570 -7.20 -14.97 -23.01
CA LEU A 570 -6.78 -14.10 -24.12
C LEU A 570 -6.89 -12.61 -23.77
N ARG A 571 -7.93 -12.20 -23.04
CA ARG A 571 -8.06 -10.85 -22.44
C ARG A 571 -6.88 -10.57 -21.50
N LEU A 572 -6.54 -11.53 -20.63
CA LEU A 572 -5.39 -11.41 -19.71
C LEU A 572 -4.05 -11.34 -20.46
N LYS A 573 -3.86 -12.10 -21.53
CA LYS A 573 -2.68 -11.98 -22.42
C LYS A 573 -2.52 -10.54 -22.93
N SER A 574 -3.61 -9.87 -23.34
CA SER A 574 -3.55 -8.46 -23.79
C SER A 574 -3.08 -7.51 -22.67
N TYR A 575 -3.53 -7.70 -21.43
CA TYR A 575 -2.99 -6.99 -20.28
C TYR A 575 -1.50 -7.28 -20.08
N MET A 576 -1.10 -8.56 -20.11
CA MET A 576 0.27 -8.98 -19.82
C MET A 576 1.31 -8.42 -20.81
N VAL A 577 0.94 -8.16 -22.07
CA VAL A 577 1.84 -7.48 -23.03
C VAL A 577 1.87 -5.95 -22.88
N SER A 578 1.05 -5.36 -22.00
CA SER A 578 1.00 -3.91 -21.76
C SER A 578 0.58 -3.54 -20.30
N PRO A 579 1.20 -4.12 -19.26
CA PRO A 579 0.72 -4.05 -17.88
C PRO A 579 1.00 -2.72 -17.17
N GLU A 580 1.82 -1.85 -17.78
CA GLU A 580 2.23 -0.56 -17.23
C GLU A 580 1.13 0.50 -17.41
N ILE A 581 0.49 0.51 -18.58
CA ILE A 581 -0.47 1.54 -18.99
C ILE A 581 -1.93 1.15 -18.73
N ASN A 582 -2.18 -0.11 -18.38
CA ASN A 582 -3.51 -0.66 -18.14
C ASN A 582 -3.76 -0.90 -16.65
N SER A 583 -4.99 -0.65 -16.19
CA SER A 583 -5.39 -0.75 -14.78
C SER A 583 -6.52 -1.77 -14.58
N PRO A 584 -6.43 -2.67 -13.58
CA PRO A 584 -7.53 -3.58 -13.24
C PRO A 584 -8.75 -2.87 -12.64
N TYR A 585 -8.66 -1.58 -12.30
CA TYR A 585 -9.78 -0.76 -11.81
C TYR A 585 -10.04 0.50 -12.66
N SER A 586 -9.80 0.36 -13.96
CA SER A 586 -10.09 1.37 -14.98
C SER A 586 -11.60 1.57 -15.20
N GLN A 587 -12.06 2.81 -15.39
CA GLN A 587 -13.41 3.07 -15.92
C GLN A 587 -13.47 2.94 -17.45
N VAL A 588 -12.32 2.87 -18.13
CA VAL A 588 -12.22 2.52 -19.56
C VAL A 588 -12.21 1.01 -19.68
N ASP A 589 -13.21 0.48 -20.38
CA ASP A 589 -13.42 -0.94 -20.62
C ASP A 589 -12.64 -1.42 -21.86
N GLY A 590 -11.37 -1.77 -21.66
CA GLY A 590 -10.53 -2.47 -22.62
C GLY A 590 -10.53 -3.98 -22.40
N LEU A 591 -10.11 -4.75 -23.41
CA LEU A 591 -9.92 -6.20 -23.30
C LEU A 591 -8.83 -6.53 -22.27
N GLU A 592 -7.82 -5.67 -22.22
CA GLU A 592 -6.74 -5.63 -21.26
C GLU A 592 -7.31 -5.49 -19.84
N MET A 593 -8.14 -4.47 -19.61
CA MET A 593 -8.77 -4.21 -18.31
C MET A 593 -9.66 -5.37 -17.86
N ARG A 594 -10.49 -5.92 -18.75
CA ARG A 594 -11.33 -7.12 -18.50
C ARG A 594 -10.50 -8.32 -18.02
N GLY A 595 -9.39 -8.61 -18.69
CA GLY A 595 -8.48 -9.69 -18.32
C GLY A 595 -7.79 -9.47 -16.98
N ALA A 596 -7.34 -8.24 -16.75
CA ALA A 596 -6.71 -7.81 -15.50
C ALA A 596 -7.66 -7.93 -14.30
N ILE A 597 -8.90 -7.43 -14.42
CA ILE A 597 -9.86 -7.51 -13.31
C ILE A 597 -10.36 -8.93 -13.06
N TRP A 598 -10.60 -9.73 -14.10
CA TRP A 598 -10.99 -11.13 -13.91
C TRP A 598 -9.93 -11.88 -13.08
N GLN A 599 -8.65 -11.75 -13.43
CA GLN A 599 -7.59 -12.39 -12.66
C GLN A 599 -7.47 -11.81 -11.25
N LEU A 600 -7.52 -10.47 -11.08
CA LEU A 600 -7.44 -9.84 -9.77
C LEU A 600 -8.61 -10.25 -8.85
N LEU A 601 -9.83 -10.41 -9.37
CA LEU A 601 -10.99 -10.92 -8.63
C LEU A 601 -10.77 -12.38 -8.21
N ARG A 602 -10.35 -13.26 -9.14
CA ARG A 602 -10.07 -14.67 -8.84
C ARG A 602 -8.95 -14.81 -7.79
N TYR A 603 -7.86 -14.07 -7.93
CA TYR A 603 -6.77 -13.98 -6.96
C TYR A 603 -7.26 -13.49 -5.57
N SER A 604 -8.10 -12.45 -5.55
CA SER A 604 -8.62 -11.88 -4.29
C SER A 604 -9.60 -12.82 -3.58
N ALA A 605 -10.43 -13.52 -4.34
CA ALA A 605 -11.27 -14.60 -3.80
C ALA A 605 -10.44 -15.77 -3.30
N ASP A 606 -9.41 -16.19 -4.05
CA ASP A 606 -8.46 -17.23 -3.65
C ASP A 606 -7.82 -16.90 -2.29
N ARG A 607 -7.29 -15.68 -2.12
CA ARG A 607 -6.79 -15.18 -0.83
C ARG A 607 -7.82 -15.09 0.28
N LYS A 608 -9.10 -14.83 -0.04
CA LYS A 608 -10.20 -14.78 0.95
C LYS A 608 -10.61 -16.16 1.46
N GLY A 609 -10.32 -17.23 0.71
CA GLY A 609 -10.86 -18.56 0.98
C GLY A 609 -12.37 -18.64 0.70
N GLY A 610 -13.07 -19.50 1.44
CA GLY A 610 -14.54 -19.64 1.38
C GLY A 610 -15.08 -20.27 0.08
N THR A 611 -16.40 -20.16 -0.11
CA THR A 611 -17.11 -20.58 -1.32
C THR A 611 -17.21 -19.44 -2.35
N GLU A 612 -17.46 -19.77 -3.62
CA GLU A 612 -17.77 -18.79 -4.68
C GLU A 612 -18.81 -17.76 -4.22
N ARG A 613 -19.98 -18.22 -3.73
CA ARG A 613 -21.04 -17.34 -3.18
C ARG A 613 -20.50 -16.40 -2.08
N SER A 614 -19.58 -16.83 -1.23
CA SER A 614 -19.02 -15.97 -0.16
C SER A 614 -18.01 -14.93 -0.66
N ALA A 615 -17.49 -15.08 -1.88
CA ALA A 615 -16.73 -14.05 -2.58
C ALA A 615 -17.66 -13.10 -3.35
N TRP A 616 -18.58 -13.64 -4.16
CA TRP A 616 -19.31 -12.87 -5.18
C TRP A 616 -20.61 -12.23 -4.69
N TYR A 617 -21.37 -12.91 -3.83
CA TYR A 617 -22.68 -12.42 -3.37
C TYR A 617 -22.59 -11.07 -2.66
N PRO A 618 -21.62 -10.82 -1.74
CA PRO A 618 -21.51 -9.53 -1.06
C PRO A 618 -21.27 -8.34 -2.00
N LEU A 619 -20.59 -8.55 -3.14
CA LEU A 619 -20.31 -7.49 -4.12
C LEU A 619 -21.58 -7.03 -4.85
N VAL A 620 -22.57 -7.91 -4.99
CA VAL A 620 -23.82 -7.63 -5.73
C VAL A 620 -24.99 -7.30 -4.78
N ASN A 621 -24.83 -7.55 -3.48
CA ASN A 621 -25.88 -7.40 -2.45
C ASN A 621 -25.53 -6.28 -1.45
N THR A 622 -25.24 -5.10 -1.98
CA THR A 622 -24.82 -3.91 -1.23
C THR A 622 -25.20 -2.63 -1.98
N ALA A 623 -25.23 -1.50 -1.27
CA ALA A 623 -25.38 -0.17 -1.86
C ALA A 623 -24.03 0.40 -2.36
N ALA A 624 -22.90 -0.02 -1.78
CA ALA A 624 -21.56 0.50 -2.13
C ALA A 624 -21.08 -0.03 -3.48
N THR A 625 -20.47 0.83 -4.30
CA THR A 625 -19.93 0.50 -5.64
C THR A 625 -18.40 0.60 -5.68
N GLY A 626 -17.78 0.09 -6.73
CA GLY A 626 -16.39 0.31 -7.08
C GLY A 626 -15.40 -0.17 -6.03
N GLN A 627 -14.37 0.64 -5.77
CA GLN A 627 -13.30 0.26 -4.85
C GLN A 627 -13.81 0.18 -3.41
N THR A 628 -14.80 1.00 -3.03
CA THR A 628 -15.48 0.89 -1.72
C THR A 628 -16.17 -0.47 -1.56
N ASN A 629 -16.80 -0.98 -2.63
CA ASN A 629 -17.41 -2.31 -2.65
C ASN A 629 -16.35 -3.41 -2.51
N PHE A 630 -15.38 -3.44 -3.42
CA PHE A 630 -14.29 -4.41 -3.43
C PHE A 630 -13.56 -4.46 -2.06
N ASN A 631 -13.21 -3.29 -1.51
CA ASN A 631 -12.48 -3.18 -0.25
C ASN A 631 -13.29 -3.72 0.94
N ALA A 632 -14.62 -3.62 0.93
CA ALA A 632 -15.48 -4.20 1.96
C ALA A 632 -15.56 -5.73 1.90
N VAL A 633 -15.16 -6.35 0.78
CA VAL A 633 -15.30 -7.79 0.54
C VAL A 633 -13.96 -8.54 0.58
N PHE A 634 -12.86 -7.89 0.15
CA PHE A 634 -11.51 -8.48 0.06
C PHE A 634 -10.42 -7.73 0.85
N GLY A 635 -10.67 -6.50 1.30
CA GLY A 635 -9.62 -5.59 1.78
C GLY A 635 -8.98 -4.77 0.66
N SER A 636 -7.92 -4.01 0.97
CA SER A 636 -7.39 -2.96 0.09
C SER A 636 -7.00 -3.47 -1.31
N ILE A 637 -7.69 -2.96 -2.33
CA ILE A 637 -7.43 -3.24 -3.75
C ILE A 637 -6.00 -2.92 -4.18
N THR A 638 -5.37 -1.88 -3.60
CA THR A 638 -3.99 -1.51 -3.95
C THR A 638 -2.97 -2.47 -3.37
N SER A 639 -3.19 -2.97 -2.15
CA SER A 639 -2.38 -4.03 -1.53
C SER A 639 -2.56 -5.38 -2.24
N LEU A 640 -3.78 -5.70 -2.66
CA LEU A 640 -4.05 -6.93 -3.41
C LEU A 640 -3.49 -6.87 -4.83
N ALA A 641 -3.58 -5.72 -5.52
CA ALA A 641 -2.96 -5.52 -6.83
C ALA A 641 -1.42 -5.54 -6.77
N HIS A 642 -0.81 -5.05 -5.68
CA HIS A 642 0.63 -5.14 -5.46
C HIS A 642 1.09 -6.61 -5.22
N ASP A 643 0.43 -7.35 -4.33
CA ASP A 643 0.77 -8.76 -4.12
C ASP A 643 0.46 -9.62 -5.37
N TRP A 644 -0.56 -9.24 -6.16
CA TRP A 644 -0.90 -9.86 -7.44
C TRP A 644 0.13 -9.60 -8.54
N SER A 645 0.66 -8.38 -8.70
CA SER A 645 1.68 -8.10 -9.71
C SER A 645 2.97 -8.89 -9.47
N ILE A 646 3.34 -9.05 -8.20
CA ILE A 646 4.44 -9.95 -7.79
C ILE A 646 4.12 -11.41 -8.16
N ALA A 647 2.88 -11.89 -7.97
CA ALA A 647 2.46 -13.23 -8.37
C ALA A 647 2.62 -13.49 -9.88
N GLN A 648 2.43 -12.50 -10.76
CA GLN A 648 2.65 -12.66 -12.21
C GLN A 648 4.08 -13.12 -12.57
N VAL A 649 5.06 -12.79 -11.72
CA VAL A 649 6.47 -13.20 -11.86
C VAL A 649 6.78 -14.44 -11.01
N ALA A 650 6.34 -14.45 -9.76
CA ALA A 650 6.72 -15.46 -8.77
C ALA A 650 6.03 -16.82 -8.96
N ASP A 651 4.75 -16.80 -9.37
CA ASP A 651 3.88 -17.96 -9.31
C ASP A 651 4.24 -19.05 -10.33
N ASP A 652 4.19 -20.30 -9.91
CA ASP A 652 4.63 -21.48 -10.67
C ASP A 652 6.05 -21.40 -11.28
N ALA A 653 6.86 -20.38 -10.98
CA ALA A 653 8.18 -20.17 -11.60
C ALA A 653 9.25 -21.18 -11.14
N GLY A 654 8.92 -22.05 -10.17
CA GLY A 654 9.87 -22.94 -9.49
C GLY A 654 10.49 -22.35 -8.23
N LEU A 655 9.99 -21.18 -7.80
CA LEU A 655 10.43 -20.45 -6.61
C LEU A 655 9.62 -20.88 -5.38
N VAL A 656 10.24 -20.81 -4.19
CA VAL A 656 9.54 -20.97 -2.92
C VAL A 656 9.18 -19.58 -2.41
N VAL A 657 7.90 -19.20 -2.55
CA VAL A 657 7.40 -17.86 -2.20
C VAL A 657 6.27 -17.93 -1.19
N ALA A 658 6.02 -16.84 -0.46
CA ALA A 658 4.87 -16.75 0.44
C ALA A 658 3.55 -16.89 -0.35
N ALA A 659 2.56 -17.57 0.21
CA ALA A 659 1.29 -17.90 -0.47
C ALA A 659 0.47 -16.70 -0.99
N ARG A 660 0.79 -15.46 -0.58
CA ARG A 660 0.21 -14.25 -1.17
C ARG A 660 0.74 -13.92 -2.57
N TYR A 661 1.82 -14.57 -3.00
CA TYR A 661 2.49 -14.40 -4.30
C TYR A 661 2.24 -15.58 -5.25
N THR A 662 1.11 -16.28 -5.09
CA THR A 662 0.69 -17.42 -5.93
C THR A 662 -0.76 -17.29 -6.40
N ASN A 663 -1.18 -18.04 -7.42
CA ASN A 663 -2.57 -18.11 -7.90
C ASN A 663 -3.15 -19.52 -7.69
N PRO A 664 -3.74 -19.84 -6.52
CA PRO A 664 -4.17 -21.20 -6.18
C PRO A 664 -5.07 -21.91 -7.21
N SER A 665 -5.91 -21.18 -7.96
CA SER A 665 -6.82 -21.80 -8.93
C SER A 665 -6.21 -22.17 -10.28
N TRP A 666 -5.15 -21.49 -10.75
CA TRP A 666 -4.78 -21.49 -12.17
C TRP A 666 -3.27 -21.40 -12.42
N ASN A 667 -2.74 -22.38 -13.18
CA ASN A 667 -1.33 -22.45 -13.54
C ASN A 667 -1.01 -21.51 -14.71
N PHE A 668 -0.97 -20.19 -14.49
CA PHE A 668 -0.73 -19.22 -15.58
C PHE A 668 0.60 -19.50 -16.32
N ARG A 669 1.62 -20.01 -15.62
CA ARG A 669 2.93 -20.42 -16.19
C ARG A 669 2.84 -21.58 -17.19
N SER A 670 1.80 -22.42 -17.09
CA SER A 670 1.48 -23.50 -18.01
C SER A 670 0.47 -23.09 -19.09
N LEU A 671 -0.52 -22.25 -18.73
CA LEU A 671 -1.66 -21.89 -19.59
C LEU A 671 -1.41 -20.74 -20.55
N MET A 672 -0.57 -19.76 -20.18
CA MET A 672 -0.30 -18.60 -21.04
C MET A 672 0.59 -18.91 -22.27
N PRO A 673 1.67 -19.73 -22.17
CA PRO A 673 2.56 -19.94 -23.31
C PRO A 673 1.90 -20.54 -24.57
N PRO A 674 0.98 -21.52 -24.50
CA PRO A 674 0.24 -22.01 -25.68
C PRO A 674 -0.52 -20.91 -26.43
N LEU A 675 -1.09 -19.93 -25.71
CA LEU A 675 -1.83 -18.80 -26.29
C LEU A 675 -0.91 -17.70 -26.85
N ASN A 676 0.41 -17.84 -26.71
CA ASN A 676 1.41 -16.84 -27.08
C ASN A 676 2.69 -17.49 -27.67
N GLY A 677 2.52 -18.38 -28.64
CA GLY A 677 3.63 -18.90 -29.46
C GLY A 677 4.67 -19.74 -28.70
N GLY A 678 4.35 -20.24 -27.51
CA GLY A 678 5.26 -20.99 -26.63
C GLY A 678 6.00 -20.14 -25.59
N ALA A 679 5.82 -18.81 -25.59
CA ALA A 679 6.45 -17.88 -24.65
C ALA A 679 5.44 -17.28 -23.66
N PHE A 680 5.82 -17.11 -22.39
CA PHE A 680 4.98 -16.41 -21.41
C PHE A 680 4.83 -14.91 -21.80
N PRO A 681 3.62 -14.35 -21.89
CA PRO A 681 3.33 -13.07 -22.56
C PRO A 681 3.63 -11.81 -21.73
N LEU A 682 4.20 -11.94 -20.53
CA LEU A 682 4.46 -10.78 -19.67
C LEU A 682 5.56 -9.90 -20.28
N LEU A 683 5.23 -8.64 -20.56
CA LEU A 683 6.18 -7.62 -21.01
C LEU A 683 7.28 -7.45 -19.96
N THR A 684 8.54 -7.50 -20.38
CA THR A 684 9.69 -7.28 -19.50
C THR A 684 10.77 -6.43 -20.14
N HIS A 685 11.32 -5.48 -19.39
CA HIS A 685 12.50 -4.71 -19.80
C HIS A 685 13.80 -5.36 -19.30
N SER A 686 14.92 -5.02 -19.93
CA SER A 686 16.25 -5.51 -19.54
C SER A 686 17.12 -4.36 -19.05
N LEU A 687 17.44 -4.33 -17.75
CA LEU A 687 18.19 -3.23 -17.11
C LEU A 687 19.71 -3.33 -17.34
N VAL A 688 20.12 -3.29 -18.61
CA VAL A 688 21.53 -3.19 -19.07
C VAL A 688 21.91 -1.80 -19.57
N SER A 689 20.90 -0.99 -19.87
CA SER A 689 20.94 0.44 -20.09
C SER A 689 19.94 1.08 -19.10
N PRO A 690 19.85 2.42 -19.03
CA PRO A 690 18.69 3.05 -18.43
C PRO A 690 17.37 2.52 -19.01
N VAL A 691 16.35 2.42 -18.17
CA VAL A 691 14.99 1.97 -18.51
C VAL A 691 13.99 3.01 -18.01
N ASP A 692 13.17 3.53 -18.93
CA ASP A 692 12.10 4.47 -18.65
C ASP A 692 10.74 3.78 -18.85
N VAL A 693 9.91 3.78 -17.80
CA VAL A 693 8.54 3.21 -17.80
C VAL A 693 7.51 4.24 -17.34
N SER A 694 6.24 4.05 -17.69
CA SER A 694 5.18 5.00 -17.41
C SER A 694 3.94 4.30 -16.85
N LEU A 695 3.76 4.39 -15.53
CA LEU A 695 2.83 3.55 -14.77
C LEU A 695 1.48 4.25 -14.55
N SER A 696 0.42 3.75 -15.16
CA SER A 696 -0.98 4.05 -14.80
C SER A 696 -1.32 3.57 -13.38
N GLY A 697 -2.39 4.07 -12.75
CA GLY A 697 -2.78 3.66 -11.40
C GLY A 697 -3.22 2.19 -11.34
N GLY A 698 -2.50 1.36 -10.59
CA GLY A 698 -2.64 -0.11 -10.62
C GLY A 698 -1.83 -0.81 -11.71
N GLY A 699 -1.07 -0.07 -12.51
CA GLY A 699 -0.13 -0.58 -13.51
C GLY A 699 1.21 -1.00 -12.89
N SER A 700 1.88 -1.95 -13.55
CA SER A 700 3.17 -2.53 -13.11
C SER A 700 4.16 -2.67 -14.25
N ALA A 701 5.43 -2.34 -14.02
CA ALA A 701 6.54 -2.69 -14.90
C ALA A 701 7.29 -3.92 -14.37
N TYR A 702 7.95 -4.67 -15.26
CA TYR A 702 8.71 -5.87 -14.90
C TYR A 702 10.12 -5.80 -15.47
N VAL A 703 11.09 -5.45 -14.63
CA VAL A 703 12.42 -5.02 -15.07
C VAL A 703 13.45 -6.05 -14.64
N ARG A 704 13.97 -6.82 -15.61
CA ARG A 704 14.81 -8.01 -15.40
C ARG A 704 16.29 -7.70 -15.61
N PHE A 705 17.15 -8.32 -14.82
CA PHE A 705 18.61 -8.27 -14.99
C PHE A 705 19.29 -9.45 -14.31
N ARG A 706 20.50 -9.78 -14.75
CA ARG A 706 21.40 -10.73 -14.08
C ARG A 706 22.65 -10.03 -13.56
N LEU A 707 23.10 -10.47 -12.40
CA LEU A 707 24.41 -10.12 -11.84
C LEU A 707 25.34 -11.33 -11.98
N ALA A 708 26.62 -11.09 -12.29
CA ALA A 708 27.64 -12.14 -12.26
C ALA A 708 27.92 -12.59 -10.82
N ALA A 709 28.70 -13.65 -10.62
CA ALA A 709 29.13 -14.08 -9.28
C ALA A 709 30.04 -13.02 -8.62
N ASN A 710 30.02 -12.94 -7.28
CA ASN A 710 30.87 -12.05 -6.47
C ASN A 710 30.89 -10.59 -6.96
N THR A 711 29.72 -10.11 -7.41
CA THR A 711 29.53 -8.81 -8.07
C THR A 711 28.61 -7.94 -7.23
N ILE A 712 28.97 -6.65 -7.10
CA ILE A 712 28.11 -5.61 -6.51
C ILE A 712 27.53 -4.76 -7.65
N SER A 713 26.23 -4.53 -7.61
CA SER A 713 25.47 -3.68 -8.53
C SER A 713 24.81 -2.55 -7.75
N THR A 714 25.02 -1.30 -8.15
CA THR A 714 24.26 -0.16 -7.64
C THR A 714 23.06 0.04 -8.55
N LEU A 715 21.86 -0.02 -7.99
CA LEU A 715 20.61 0.34 -8.65
C LEU A 715 20.15 1.71 -8.13
N THR A 716 19.65 2.56 -9.02
CA THR A 716 18.99 3.82 -8.64
C THR A 716 17.69 3.99 -9.40
N ALA A 717 16.73 4.69 -8.79
CA ALA A 717 15.46 5.04 -9.43
C ALA A 717 15.07 6.50 -9.17
N SER A 718 14.40 7.11 -10.14
CA SER A 718 13.89 8.48 -10.07
C SER A 718 12.59 8.62 -10.85
N SER A 719 11.87 9.72 -10.63
CA SER A 719 10.64 10.09 -11.33
C SER A 719 10.76 11.56 -11.74
N SER A 720 10.81 11.85 -13.04
CA SER A 720 11.01 13.22 -13.56
C SER A 720 12.19 13.96 -12.93
N SER A 721 13.34 13.28 -12.79
CA SER A 721 14.56 13.76 -12.12
C SER A 721 14.43 14.08 -10.62
N ALA A 722 13.34 13.66 -9.97
CA ALA A 722 13.14 13.70 -8.52
C ALA A 722 13.09 12.28 -7.91
N ALA A 723 12.99 12.18 -6.59
CA ALA A 723 12.81 10.89 -5.91
C ALA A 723 11.52 10.18 -6.34
N VAL A 724 11.54 8.84 -6.38
CA VAL A 724 10.36 8.02 -6.70
C VAL A 724 9.25 8.28 -5.66
N PRO A 725 8.01 8.63 -6.09
CA PRO A 725 6.93 8.96 -5.18
C PRO A 725 6.57 7.86 -4.17
N ALA A 726 5.89 8.27 -3.08
CA ALA A 726 5.25 7.33 -2.15
C ALA A 726 4.10 6.53 -2.81
N SER A 727 3.56 7.00 -3.94
CA SER A 727 2.55 6.29 -4.73
C SER A 727 3.12 5.22 -5.66
N VAL A 728 4.45 5.05 -5.72
CA VAL A 728 5.07 3.94 -6.45
C VAL A 728 5.79 3.05 -5.46
N ASP A 729 5.25 1.86 -5.25
CA ASP A 729 5.95 0.77 -4.57
C ASP A 729 6.95 0.15 -5.54
N MET A 730 8.04 -0.38 -5.00
CA MET A 730 9.04 -1.09 -5.78
C MET A 730 9.38 -2.36 -5.02
N THR A 731 9.20 -3.50 -5.67
CA THR A 731 9.52 -4.81 -5.09
C THR A 731 10.58 -5.50 -5.92
N LEU A 732 11.60 -6.05 -5.26
CA LEU A 732 12.63 -6.86 -5.88
C LEU A 732 12.37 -8.34 -5.57
N VAL A 733 12.37 -9.18 -6.60
CA VAL A 733 12.26 -10.64 -6.50
C VAL A 733 13.52 -11.28 -7.06
N ARG A 734 14.17 -12.17 -6.31
CA ARG A 734 15.25 -12.99 -6.87
C ARG A 734 14.69 -14.25 -7.52
N THR A 735 14.95 -14.42 -8.82
CA THR A 735 14.41 -15.52 -9.65
C THR A 735 15.43 -16.61 -10.00
N GLN A 736 16.74 -16.35 -9.87
CA GLN A 736 17.83 -17.35 -9.94
C GLN A 736 18.97 -16.99 -8.99
#